data_AF-A0A933UJJ8-F1
#
_entry.id   AF-A0A933UJJ8-F1
#
_cell.length_a   1.000
_cell.length_b   1.000
_cell.length_c   1.000
_cell.angle_alpha   90.00
_cell.angle_beta   90.00
_cell.angle_gamma   90.00
#
_symmetry.space_group_name_H-M   'P 1'
#
loop_
_entity.id
_entity.type
_entity.pdbx_description
1 polymer ?
#
loop_
_entity_poly.entity_id
_entity_poly.type
_entity_poly.pdbx_seq_one_letter_code
_entity_poly.pdbx_strand_id
1 'polypeptide(L)'
;MKSQLLLLCWLGAARIGFGAVPSVPAGFGFSGPEVFPIDYQISQLHAADLDGDELTDVVIVNNARSKITFLINQTGQTNAAKVRPSTKRELNELPPDARFRIETIASEKRIAALVVADLNSDQRPDLAYYGEPRELVVQSNRGGNGWSAPKRFAIDDGQLSPNALAVGDLNGDRLPDLVVLGESQLYLLAQRPDHTLAEPEKIPFSGIVRCVQLLDLDGDGRDDLLLSNWDTPNPLRFRLQTQTGQLGPEIDFAMPPIRAYCADDLDGDHKTEIITIAQNSGRAQIANFVSSGAEKLAGEFAAGQLQILPLNRTSKARRGILWADLNGDHRTDLLVAEPEHGQLSLRLQAADGALGAARAFASFAGVSDIVAADWNGDGRSEVFLLSADERQIGVTSYDTNDRLPFPEILQLDGKPLAIAVGRLSAQVRPTLAALLDQENQRILFLRSADGNIKTQKLSESFKSNPTTLMFHDADQDGLADLVILIPYERIKILLQVSGRDFKEIDIAPPGGVMEQPWLSASDVDGDGRPELLLGQKNFLRAVVLKSEKPAQGGTNTVWSFRVKEQINGTASDSRIAGAAPLRSSANRVAPIFLLDAERKSVTLCERDSGGVWQAVRNVPLPFSEFNGVQGIAMGGTNENTLALMGANAVGWLPLGGSVWEIKDLDSYETPVKDARLTDVVSGDLDGDDRKDLVFLETAKNYLDLVTLSRDGKLVPANRWQVFEERTFRSRRSDLFEPREAVIADFTGDRKNDLLIIVHDRVLLYPQE
;
A
#
# COMPACT_ATOMS: atom_id res chain seq x y z
N MET A 1 33.71 27.58 58.52
CA MET A 1 35.00 26.92 58.79
C MET A 1 34.68 25.65 59.58
N LYS A 2 34.95 24.46 59.03
CA LYS A 2 36.17 23.67 59.29
C LYS A 2 36.40 23.43 60.80
N SER A 3 36.54 22.24 61.38
CA SER A 3 36.49 20.83 60.97
C SER A 3 37.40 20.09 61.96
N GLN A 4 37.01 18.96 62.53
CA GLN A 4 37.85 17.75 62.68
C GLN A 4 37.15 16.70 63.56
N LEU A 5 36.87 15.54 62.97
CA LEU A 5 36.57 14.29 63.69
C LEU A 5 37.04 13.14 62.79
N LEU A 6 37.96 12.30 63.25
CA LEU A 6 38.44 11.13 62.49
C LEU A 6 39.27 10.18 63.38
N LEU A 7 39.23 8.87 63.05
CA LEU A 7 39.91 7.71 63.68
C LEU A 7 39.41 7.28 65.06
N LEU A 8 39.38 5.98 65.45
CA LEU A 8 39.26 4.66 64.78
C LEU A 8 39.10 3.62 65.94
N CYS A 9 38.69 2.34 65.85
CA CYS A 9 38.26 1.42 64.79
C CYS A 9 37.45 0.27 65.44
N TRP A 10 36.61 -0.47 64.70
CA TRP A 10 36.66 -1.96 64.68
C TRP A 10 35.83 -2.53 63.51
N LEU A 11 36.29 -3.66 62.97
CA LEU A 11 35.66 -4.43 61.89
C LEU A 11 34.41 -5.17 62.43
N GLY A 12 33.42 -5.60 61.63
CA GLY A 12 33.28 -5.58 60.18
C GLY A 12 32.56 -6.85 59.70
N ALA A 13 31.29 -6.73 59.33
CA ALA A 13 30.49 -7.81 58.74
C ALA A 13 29.48 -7.23 57.75
N ALA A 14 29.72 -7.43 56.45
CA ALA A 14 28.85 -6.90 55.41
C ALA A 14 27.57 -7.73 55.31
N ARG A 15 26.41 -7.10 55.56
CA ARG A 15 25.14 -7.58 55.01
C ARG A 15 24.94 -6.91 53.65
N ILE A 16 24.81 -7.73 52.62
CA ILE A 16 24.37 -7.28 51.30
C ILE A 16 22.95 -6.73 51.47
N GLY A 17 22.77 -5.45 51.12
CA GLY A 17 21.44 -4.85 51.11
C GLY A 17 20.65 -5.44 49.96
N PHE A 18 19.52 -6.09 50.26
CA PHE A 18 18.50 -6.31 49.25
C PHE A 18 17.99 -4.93 48.82
N GLY A 19 18.15 -4.61 47.53
CA GLY A 19 17.46 -3.48 46.93
C GLY A 19 15.95 -3.67 47.11
N ALA A 20 15.23 -2.58 47.35
CA ALA A 20 13.78 -2.64 47.47
C ALA A 20 13.19 -3.24 46.20
N VAL A 21 12.37 -4.28 46.37
CA VAL A 21 11.49 -4.78 45.30
C VAL A 21 10.56 -3.61 44.92
N PRO A 22 10.37 -3.29 43.62
CA PRO A 22 9.36 -2.32 43.23
C PRO A 22 8.01 -2.79 43.78
N SER A 23 7.26 -1.87 44.40
CA SER A 23 5.90 -2.17 44.82
C SER A 23 5.07 -2.51 43.57
N VAL A 24 4.62 -3.76 43.50
CA VAL A 24 3.60 -4.19 42.53
C VAL A 24 2.40 -3.23 42.66
N PRO A 25 1.80 -2.76 41.55
CA PRO A 25 0.48 -2.12 41.59
C PRO A 25 -0.51 -2.99 42.36
N ALA A 26 -1.62 -2.43 42.83
CA ALA A 26 -2.62 -3.20 43.57
C ALA A 26 -3.18 -4.29 42.64
N GLY A 27 -2.71 -5.53 42.81
CA GLY A 27 -2.97 -6.59 41.85
C GLY A 27 -4.46 -6.90 41.75
N PHE A 28 -5.05 -6.60 40.60
CA PHE A 28 -6.38 -7.05 40.24
C PHE A 28 -6.37 -8.55 39.92
N GLY A 29 -7.54 -9.15 39.92
CA GLY A 29 -7.74 -10.58 39.70
C GLY A 29 -9.07 -10.86 39.02
N PHE A 30 -9.31 -12.13 38.75
CA PHE A 30 -10.59 -12.62 38.23
C PHE A 30 -11.19 -13.62 39.20
N SER A 31 -12.48 -13.45 39.50
CA SER A 31 -13.24 -14.28 40.46
C SER A 31 -13.48 -15.74 39.99
N GLY A 32 -13.09 -16.04 38.74
CA GLY A 32 -13.19 -17.35 38.10
C GLY A 32 -14.20 -17.37 36.95
N PRO A 33 -14.11 -18.33 36.02
CA PRO A 33 -14.93 -18.29 34.81
C PRO A 33 -16.40 -18.68 35.04
N GLU A 34 -17.31 -17.76 34.71
CA GLU A 34 -18.70 -18.07 34.39
C GLU A 34 -18.77 -18.76 33.02
N VAL A 35 -19.55 -19.84 32.91
CA VAL A 35 -19.50 -20.75 31.76
C VAL A 35 -20.85 -20.81 31.05
N PHE A 36 -20.89 -20.30 29.82
CA PHE A 36 -22.09 -20.27 28.98
C PHE A 36 -21.94 -21.26 27.80
N PRO A 37 -22.60 -22.43 27.82
CA PRO A 37 -22.62 -23.35 26.69
C PRO A 37 -23.50 -22.80 25.56
N ILE A 38 -22.95 -22.69 24.34
CA ILE A 38 -23.64 -22.10 23.18
C ILE A 38 -23.88 -23.15 22.10
N ASP A 39 -22.87 -23.47 21.28
CA ASP A 39 -22.86 -24.58 20.31
C ASP A 39 -21.45 -24.74 19.72
N TYR A 40 -21.23 -25.79 18.91
CA TYR A 40 -19.98 -25.95 18.16
C TYR A 40 -19.87 -24.95 16.99
N GLN A 41 -18.63 -24.66 16.55
CA GLN A 41 -18.34 -23.70 15.46
C GLN A 41 -18.92 -22.28 15.67
N ILE A 42 -18.95 -21.84 16.93
CA ILE A 42 -19.04 -20.42 17.28
C ILE A 42 -17.73 -19.68 16.96
N SER A 43 -17.82 -18.43 16.51
CA SER A 43 -16.70 -17.53 16.18
C SER A 43 -17.20 -16.08 16.09
N GLN A 44 -16.31 -15.13 15.84
CA GLN A 44 -16.59 -13.69 15.70
C GLN A 44 -17.32 -13.14 16.92
N LEU A 45 -16.53 -13.10 17.99
CA LEU A 45 -16.88 -12.54 19.29
C LEU A 45 -16.82 -11.01 19.25
N HIS A 46 -17.95 -10.36 19.49
CA HIS A 46 -18.01 -8.90 19.68
C HIS A 46 -18.78 -8.57 20.96
N ALA A 47 -18.50 -7.38 21.50
CA ALA A 47 -19.12 -6.81 22.68
C ALA A 47 -19.81 -5.49 22.30
N ALA A 48 -21.08 -5.31 22.67
CA ALA A 48 -21.86 -4.10 22.36
C ALA A 48 -23.14 -4.05 23.20
N ASP A 49 -23.65 -2.87 23.56
CA ASP A 49 -25.00 -2.70 24.12
C ASP A 49 -26.03 -2.77 22.98
N LEU A 50 -26.77 -3.87 22.86
CA LEU A 50 -27.72 -4.06 21.76
C LEU A 50 -29.13 -3.57 22.08
N ASP A 51 -29.57 -3.60 23.34
CA ASP A 51 -30.94 -3.20 23.69
C ASP A 51 -31.07 -1.75 24.21
N GLY A 52 -29.93 -1.11 24.50
CA GLY A 52 -29.78 0.29 24.88
C GLY A 52 -30.00 0.50 26.38
N ASP A 53 -29.51 -0.43 27.21
CA ASP A 53 -29.68 -0.42 28.66
C ASP A 53 -28.39 -0.12 29.46
N GLU A 54 -27.33 0.30 28.76
CA GLU A 54 -25.98 0.59 29.28
C GLU A 54 -25.21 -0.66 29.79
N LEU A 55 -25.70 -1.88 29.54
CA LEU A 55 -24.97 -3.12 29.82
C LEU A 55 -24.38 -3.71 28.53
N THR A 56 -23.17 -4.26 28.63
CA THR A 56 -22.53 -4.91 27.48
C THR A 56 -23.13 -6.29 27.21
N ASP A 57 -23.64 -6.50 25.99
CA ASP A 57 -24.05 -7.79 25.44
C ASP A 57 -22.92 -8.45 24.64
N VAL A 58 -23.08 -9.74 24.35
CA VAL A 58 -22.14 -10.50 23.51
C VAL A 58 -22.79 -10.89 22.19
N VAL A 59 -22.11 -10.67 21.07
CA VAL A 59 -22.51 -11.11 19.73
C VAL A 59 -21.56 -12.19 19.23
N ILE A 60 -22.11 -13.28 18.70
CA ILE A 60 -21.35 -14.46 18.25
C ILE A 60 -21.97 -15.05 16.99
N VAL A 61 -21.17 -15.32 15.97
CA VAL A 61 -21.57 -16.08 14.78
C VAL A 61 -21.63 -17.57 15.10
N ASN A 62 -22.77 -18.20 14.81
CA ASN A 62 -22.97 -19.66 14.88
C ASN A 62 -23.21 -20.21 13.47
N ASN A 63 -22.10 -20.47 12.77
CA ASN A 63 -22.11 -21.01 11.41
C ASN A 63 -22.67 -22.44 11.32
N ALA A 64 -22.59 -23.22 12.41
CA ALA A 64 -23.20 -24.55 12.49
C ALA A 64 -24.74 -24.54 12.43
N ARG A 65 -25.37 -23.40 12.73
CA ARG A 65 -26.83 -23.22 12.75
C ARG A 65 -27.34 -22.19 11.75
N SER A 66 -26.45 -21.54 10.98
CA SER A 66 -26.76 -20.37 10.13
C SER A 66 -27.48 -19.27 10.92
N LYS A 67 -26.89 -18.88 12.06
CA LYS A 67 -27.43 -17.87 12.97
C LYS A 67 -26.35 -16.93 13.49
N ILE A 68 -26.75 -15.72 13.85
CA ILE A 68 -26.04 -14.88 14.82
C ILE A 68 -26.74 -15.11 16.17
N THR A 69 -25.94 -15.33 17.20
CA THR A 69 -26.37 -15.58 18.58
C THR A 69 -25.97 -14.40 19.44
N PHE A 70 -26.90 -13.91 20.25
CA PHE A 70 -26.69 -12.84 21.21
C PHE A 70 -26.82 -13.39 22.62
N LEU A 71 -25.93 -12.99 23.50
CA LEU A 71 -26.04 -13.17 24.94
C LEU A 71 -26.39 -11.79 25.50
N ILE A 72 -27.69 -11.50 25.63
CA ILE A 72 -28.16 -10.19 26.11
C ILE A 72 -28.09 -10.17 27.64
N ASN A 73 -27.45 -9.16 28.20
CA ASN A 73 -27.21 -8.98 29.61
C ASN A 73 -28.52 -8.75 30.37
N GLN A 74 -28.55 -9.15 31.64
CA GLN A 74 -29.74 -9.07 32.50
C GLN A 74 -29.43 -8.62 33.94
N THR A 75 -28.18 -8.28 34.25
CA THR A 75 -27.74 -7.95 35.62
C THR A 75 -28.46 -6.74 36.21
N GLY A 76 -28.76 -5.73 35.39
CA GLY A 76 -29.46 -4.49 35.78
C GLY A 76 -30.97 -4.59 35.99
N GLN A 77 -31.60 -5.76 35.76
CA GLN A 77 -33.07 -5.98 35.76
C GLN A 77 -33.87 -5.24 34.68
N THR A 78 -33.21 -4.52 33.80
CA THR A 78 -33.72 -4.06 32.50
C THR A 78 -34.09 -5.27 31.63
N ASN A 79 -35.21 -5.16 30.90
CA ASN A 79 -35.72 -6.18 29.97
C ASN A 79 -35.82 -7.64 30.47
N ALA A 80 -36.02 -7.84 31.79
CA ALA A 80 -36.21 -9.18 32.37
C ALA A 80 -37.40 -9.94 31.73
N ALA A 81 -37.08 -10.99 30.96
CA ALA A 81 -38.07 -11.81 30.27
C ALA A 81 -39.02 -12.50 31.26
N LYS A 82 -40.32 -12.55 30.92
CA LYS A 82 -41.32 -13.25 31.75
C LYS A 82 -40.99 -14.74 31.81
N VAL A 83 -40.48 -15.20 32.96
CA VAL A 83 -40.15 -16.59 33.25
C VAL A 83 -41.32 -17.51 32.89
N ARG A 84 -41.13 -18.30 31.83
CA ARG A 84 -42.04 -19.40 31.47
C ARG A 84 -41.53 -20.66 32.17
N PRO A 85 -42.31 -21.32 33.06
CA PRO A 85 -41.86 -22.53 33.71
C PRO A 85 -41.78 -23.70 32.71
N SER A 86 -40.59 -23.97 32.17
CA SER A 86 -40.31 -25.16 31.36
C SER A 86 -39.99 -26.35 32.28
N THR A 87 -40.62 -27.51 32.04
CA THR A 87 -40.44 -28.73 32.87
C THR A 87 -39.35 -29.68 32.36
N LYS A 88 -38.64 -29.31 31.29
CA LYS A 88 -37.40 -29.92 30.81
C LYS A 88 -36.56 -28.81 30.16
N ARG A 89 -35.29 -28.71 30.55
CA ARG A 89 -34.31 -27.83 29.90
C ARG A 89 -33.68 -28.53 28.70
N GLU A 90 -33.47 -27.80 27.60
CA GLU A 90 -32.69 -28.29 26.45
C GLU A 90 -31.17 -28.23 26.73
N LEU A 91 -30.37 -28.85 25.86
CA LEU A 91 -28.95 -29.15 26.16
C LEU A 91 -28.08 -27.90 26.39
N ASN A 92 -28.45 -26.76 25.82
CA ASN A 92 -27.76 -25.47 25.95
C ASN A 92 -28.72 -24.34 26.45
N GLU A 93 -29.83 -24.70 27.12
CA GLU A 93 -30.76 -23.71 27.69
C GLU A 93 -30.20 -23.16 29.01
N LEU A 94 -29.79 -21.89 29.02
CA LEU A 94 -29.32 -21.22 30.24
C LEU A 94 -30.43 -21.16 31.30
N PRO A 95 -30.09 -21.24 32.60
CA PRO A 95 -31.08 -21.08 33.66
C PRO A 95 -31.65 -19.65 33.68
N PRO A 96 -32.92 -19.43 34.12
CA PRO A 96 -33.55 -18.10 34.09
C PRO A 96 -32.90 -17.02 34.95
N ASP A 97 -31.98 -17.43 35.83
CA ASP A 97 -31.15 -16.63 36.73
C ASP A 97 -29.70 -16.49 36.24
N ALA A 98 -29.39 -16.88 35.00
CA ALA A 98 -28.11 -16.60 34.35
C ALA A 98 -27.93 -15.10 34.06
N ARG A 99 -26.67 -14.65 34.03
CA ARG A 99 -26.26 -13.29 33.62
C ARG A 99 -26.84 -12.87 32.27
N PHE A 100 -26.88 -13.81 31.32
CA PHE A 100 -27.31 -13.58 29.95
C PHE A 100 -28.54 -14.40 29.58
N ARG A 101 -29.44 -13.80 28.77
CA ARG A 101 -30.42 -14.53 27.96
C ARG A 101 -29.86 -14.78 26.56
N ILE A 102 -30.13 -15.95 26.00
CA ILE A 102 -29.75 -16.25 24.60
C ILE A 102 -30.87 -15.83 23.65
N GLU A 103 -30.55 -14.92 22.72
CA GLU A 103 -31.40 -14.57 21.57
C GLU A 103 -30.67 -14.94 20.26
N THR A 104 -31.40 -15.11 19.15
CA THR A 104 -30.79 -15.43 17.85
C THR A 104 -31.54 -14.83 16.68
N ILE A 105 -30.83 -14.34 15.68
CA ILE A 105 -31.36 -14.11 14.32
C ILE A 105 -30.79 -15.13 13.34
N ALA A 106 -31.54 -15.41 12.27
CA ALA A 106 -31.04 -16.22 11.17
C ALA A 106 -30.08 -15.39 10.30
N SER A 107 -28.86 -15.89 10.07
CA SER A 107 -27.97 -15.32 9.06
C SER A 107 -28.33 -15.80 7.65
N GLU A 108 -29.15 -16.86 7.56
CA GLU A 108 -29.51 -17.66 6.36
C GLU A 108 -28.34 -18.38 5.67
N LYS A 109 -27.12 -17.85 5.84
CA LYS A 109 -25.89 -18.15 5.11
C LYS A 109 -24.70 -18.26 6.06
N ARG A 110 -23.60 -18.82 5.55
CA ARG A 110 -22.34 -18.86 6.28
C ARG A 110 -21.76 -17.45 6.35
N ILE A 111 -21.43 -16.98 7.55
CA ILE A 111 -20.72 -15.73 7.77
C ILE A 111 -19.21 -16.00 7.79
N ALA A 112 -18.45 -15.14 7.11
CA ALA A 112 -17.00 -15.14 7.04
C ALA A 112 -16.38 -13.92 7.75
N ALA A 113 -17.10 -12.80 7.88
CA ALA A 113 -16.76 -11.62 8.67
C ALA A 113 -18.04 -10.98 9.26
N LEU A 114 -17.94 -10.39 10.44
CA LEU A 114 -19.00 -9.63 11.12
C LEU A 114 -18.36 -8.37 11.73
N VAL A 115 -19.11 -7.27 11.72
CA VAL A 115 -18.88 -6.08 12.54
C VAL A 115 -20.19 -5.68 13.21
N VAL A 116 -20.06 -5.13 14.43
CA VAL A 116 -21.16 -4.66 15.26
C VAL A 116 -20.86 -3.20 15.60
N ALA A 117 -21.61 -2.27 15.00
CA ALA A 117 -21.35 -0.83 15.10
C ALA A 117 -22.61 -0.06 14.69
N ASP A 118 -22.76 1.18 15.15
CA ASP A 118 -23.85 2.05 14.68
C ASP A 118 -23.59 2.48 13.23
N LEU A 119 -24.33 1.90 12.28
CA LEU A 119 -24.20 2.15 10.83
C LEU A 119 -25.26 3.13 10.31
N ASN A 120 -26.06 3.74 11.20
CA ASN A 120 -27.11 4.68 10.86
C ASN A 120 -27.22 5.90 11.81
N SER A 121 -26.23 6.09 12.69
CA SER A 121 -26.15 7.18 13.67
C SER A 121 -27.36 7.32 14.61
N ASP A 122 -28.08 6.23 14.92
CA ASP A 122 -29.21 6.23 15.86
C ASP A 122 -28.84 5.82 17.30
N GLN A 123 -27.53 5.68 17.57
CA GLN A 123 -26.92 5.24 18.83
C GLN A 123 -27.24 3.78 19.19
N ARG A 124 -27.62 2.96 18.21
CA ARG A 124 -27.81 1.50 18.38
C ARG A 124 -26.83 0.74 17.50
N PRO A 125 -26.12 -0.28 18.02
CA PRO A 125 -25.26 -1.09 17.18
C PRO A 125 -26.08 -1.93 16.19
N ASP A 126 -25.79 -1.69 14.91
CA ASP A 126 -26.25 -2.46 13.77
C ASP A 126 -25.32 -3.64 13.50
N LEU A 127 -25.76 -4.56 12.63
CA LEU A 127 -24.95 -5.70 12.19
C LEU A 127 -24.63 -5.57 10.70
N ALA A 128 -23.35 -5.65 10.35
CA ALA A 128 -22.92 -5.88 8.98
C ALA A 128 -22.06 -7.14 8.91
N TYR A 129 -22.42 -8.07 8.02
CA TYR A 129 -21.70 -9.34 7.87
C TYR A 129 -21.53 -9.73 6.40
N TYR A 130 -20.40 -10.35 6.10
CA TYR A 130 -20.03 -10.81 4.77
C TYR A 130 -19.81 -12.33 4.79
N GLY A 131 -20.21 -13.05 3.74
CA GLY A 131 -20.36 -14.51 3.81
C GLY A 131 -20.38 -15.28 2.49
N GLU A 132 -20.87 -16.53 2.53
CA GLU A 132 -21.11 -17.39 1.36
C GLU A 132 -22.61 -17.59 1.10
N PRO A 133 -23.16 -17.23 -0.09
CA PRO A 133 -22.47 -16.65 -1.24
C PRO A 133 -21.93 -15.25 -0.95
N ARG A 134 -20.92 -14.83 -1.72
CA ARG A 134 -20.17 -13.58 -1.60
C ARG A 134 -21.07 -12.34 -1.67
N GLU A 135 -21.59 -11.96 -0.52
CA GLU A 135 -22.60 -10.92 -0.35
C GLU A 135 -22.40 -10.26 1.02
N LEU A 136 -22.45 -8.93 1.04
CA LEU A 136 -22.50 -8.15 2.27
C LEU A 136 -23.97 -7.96 2.66
N VAL A 137 -24.30 -8.25 3.90
CA VAL A 137 -25.63 -8.06 4.47
C VAL A 137 -25.55 -7.08 5.64
N VAL A 138 -26.43 -6.06 5.62
CA VAL A 138 -26.56 -5.08 6.70
C VAL A 138 -27.98 -5.16 7.28
N GLN A 139 -28.09 -5.25 8.61
CA GLN A 139 -29.34 -5.27 9.36
C GLN A 139 -29.28 -4.26 10.50
N SER A 140 -30.17 -3.27 10.47
CA SER A 140 -30.21 -2.23 11.50
C SER A 140 -31.08 -2.60 12.68
N ASN A 141 -30.66 -2.18 13.86
CA ASN A 141 -31.27 -2.46 15.14
C ASN A 141 -32.35 -1.43 15.46
N ARG A 142 -33.62 -1.84 15.47
CA ARG A 142 -34.76 -0.93 15.67
C ARG A 142 -35.18 -0.79 17.15
N GLY A 143 -34.38 -1.34 18.07
CA GLY A 143 -34.71 -1.47 19.49
C GLY A 143 -35.85 -2.46 19.76
N GLY A 144 -36.11 -2.74 21.04
CA GLY A 144 -37.19 -3.64 21.47
C GLY A 144 -37.09 -5.05 20.87
N ASN A 145 -35.85 -5.53 20.66
CA ASN A 145 -35.49 -6.80 20.03
C ASN A 145 -35.94 -6.94 18.56
N GLY A 146 -36.19 -5.83 17.87
CA GLY A 146 -36.59 -5.79 16.46
C GLY A 146 -35.43 -5.44 15.52
N TRP A 147 -35.19 -6.27 14.50
CA TRP A 147 -34.21 -6.01 13.44
C TRP A 147 -34.89 -5.51 12.16
N SER A 148 -34.15 -4.79 11.31
CA SER A 148 -34.61 -4.44 9.96
C SER A 148 -34.70 -5.66 9.05
N ALA A 149 -35.34 -5.52 7.89
CA ALA A 149 -35.09 -6.46 6.81
C ALA A 149 -33.62 -6.34 6.35
N PRO A 150 -32.97 -7.44 5.93
CA PRO A 150 -31.57 -7.40 5.47
C PRO A 150 -31.43 -6.60 4.17
N LYS A 151 -30.64 -5.51 4.21
CA LYS A 151 -30.11 -4.83 3.01
C LYS A 151 -28.91 -5.64 2.51
N ARG A 152 -28.80 -5.85 1.20
CA ARG A 152 -27.78 -6.72 0.58
C ARG A 152 -27.01 -5.97 -0.49
N PHE A 153 -25.71 -6.18 -0.54
CA PHE A 153 -24.80 -5.62 -1.54
C PHE A 153 -23.97 -6.75 -2.16
N ALA A 154 -23.93 -6.81 -3.49
CA ALA A 154 -23.15 -7.79 -4.22
C ALA A 154 -21.67 -7.35 -4.26
N ILE A 155 -20.79 -8.17 -3.68
CA ILE A 155 -19.33 -7.93 -3.63
C ILE A 155 -18.63 -9.23 -4.01
N ASP A 156 -18.63 -9.53 -5.31
CA ASP A 156 -18.25 -10.85 -5.86
C ASP A 156 -16.77 -11.25 -5.60
N ASP A 157 -15.91 -10.27 -5.31
CA ASP A 157 -14.49 -10.46 -4.95
C ASP A 157 -14.15 -10.08 -3.49
N GLY A 158 -15.13 -9.99 -2.58
CA GLY A 158 -14.86 -9.82 -1.14
C GLY A 158 -14.16 -11.05 -0.53
N GLN A 159 -13.18 -10.83 0.35
CA GLN A 159 -12.42 -11.90 0.98
C GLN A 159 -13.24 -12.64 2.06
N LEU A 160 -13.17 -13.97 2.05
CA LEU A 160 -13.85 -14.83 3.04
C LEU A 160 -12.96 -15.05 4.27
N SER A 161 -12.66 -13.96 4.98
CA SER A 161 -11.75 -13.89 6.13
C SER A 161 -12.41 -13.08 7.25
N PRO A 162 -12.26 -13.42 8.54
CA PRO A 162 -12.80 -12.61 9.65
C PRO A 162 -12.30 -11.16 9.60
N ASN A 163 -11.11 -10.94 9.06
CA ASN A 163 -10.43 -9.64 9.04
C ASN A 163 -10.78 -8.81 7.78
N ALA A 164 -11.90 -9.12 7.12
CA ALA A 164 -12.31 -8.52 5.85
C ALA A 164 -13.39 -7.42 5.97
N LEU A 165 -13.83 -7.09 7.18
CA LEU A 165 -14.73 -5.97 7.46
C LEU A 165 -14.12 -5.03 8.50
N ALA A 166 -14.31 -3.73 8.32
CA ALA A 166 -13.97 -2.68 9.29
C ALA A 166 -15.01 -1.56 9.23
N VAL A 167 -15.11 -0.77 10.30
CA VAL A 167 -15.97 0.42 10.42
C VAL A 167 -15.14 1.58 10.95
N GLY A 168 -15.35 2.78 10.42
CA GLY A 168 -14.62 4.02 10.77
C GLY A 168 -14.92 5.14 9.77
N ASP A 169 -14.58 6.38 10.09
CA ASP A 169 -14.76 7.54 9.21
C ASP A 169 -13.60 7.64 8.20
N LEU A 170 -13.72 6.96 7.06
CA LEU A 170 -12.67 6.90 6.04
C LEU A 170 -12.69 8.11 5.08
N ASN A 171 -13.74 8.93 5.15
CA ASN A 171 -14.01 10.03 4.22
C ASN A 171 -13.95 11.43 4.87
N GLY A 172 -13.74 11.51 6.19
CA GLY A 172 -13.53 12.74 6.96
C GLY A 172 -14.79 13.53 7.28
N ASP A 173 -15.98 12.94 7.15
CA ASP A 173 -17.27 13.60 7.43
C ASP A 173 -17.83 13.33 8.83
N ARG A 174 -17.12 12.51 9.62
CA ARG A 174 -17.44 12.06 10.99
C ARG A 174 -18.65 11.15 11.08
N LEU A 175 -19.04 10.50 9.99
CA LEU A 175 -20.01 9.40 10.00
C LEU A 175 -19.26 8.06 9.87
N PRO A 176 -19.71 7.00 10.55
CA PRO A 176 -19.05 5.70 10.46
C PRO A 176 -19.36 5.04 9.11
N ASP A 177 -18.32 4.90 8.28
CA ASP A 177 -18.37 4.18 7.01
C ASP A 177 -18.13 2.67 7.22
N LEU A 178 -18.58 1.85 6.27
CA LEU A 178 -18.37 0.41 6.27
C LEU A 178 -17.40 0.02 5.13
N VAL A 179 -16.30 -0.67 5.48
CA VAL A 179 -15.28 -1.11 4.53
C VAL A 179 -15.27 -2.63 4.39
N VAL A 180 -15.26 -3.12 3.15
CA VAL A 180 -15.07 -4.54 2.82
C VAL A 180 -13.77 -4.75 2.04
N LEU A 181 -12.92 -5.66 2.51
CA LEU A 181 -11.69 -6.05 1.85
C LEU A 181 -11.97 -7.03 0.69
N GLY A 182 -11.67 -6.62 -0.55
CA GLY A 182 -11.68 -7.47 -1.72
C GLY A 182 -10.34 -8.17 -2.03
N GLU A 183 -10.31 -9.03 -3.05
CA GLU A 183 -9.08 -9.67 -3.56
C GLU A 183 -8.11 -8.66 -4.21
N SER A 184 -8.61 -7.47 -4.58
CA SER A 184 -7.88 -6.51 -5.43
C SER A 184 -8.07 -5.03 -5.11
N GLN A 185 -9.08 -4.70 -4.32
CA GLN A 185 -9.50 -3.34 -3.93
C GLN A 185 -10.29 -3.41 -2.63
N LEU A 186 -10.38 -2.31 -1.88
CA LEU A 186 -11.39 -2.16 -0.85
C LEU A 186 -12.72 -1.70 -1.48
N TYR A 187 -13.80 -2.00 -0.79
CA TYR A 187 -15.13 -1.46 -1.05
C TYR A 187 -15.52 -0.56 0.11
N LEU A 188 -15.61 0.75 -0.14
CA LEU A 188 -16.11 1.74 0.82
C LEU A 188 -17.60 1.94 0.60
N LEU A 189 -18.40 1.66 1.62
CA LEU A 189 -19.81 2.02 1.69
C LEU A 189 -19.93 3.20 2.65
N ALA A 190 -19.76 4.41 2.11
CA ALA A 190 -19.80 5.61 2.94
C ALA A 190 -21.20 5.84 3.55
N GLN A 191 -21.27 6.27 4.80
CA GLN A 191 -22.53 6.71 5.39
C GLN A 191 -22.86 8.12 4.87
N ARG A 192 -24.08 8.31 4.36
CA ARG A 192 -24.51 9.60 3.85
C ARG A 192 -25.05 10.50 4.97
N PRO A 193 -25.16 11.82 4.74
CA PRO A 193 -25.86 12.74 5.65
C PRO A 193 -27.36 12.47 5.87
N ASP A 194 -27.97 11.50 5.15
CA ASP A 194 -29.31 10.97 5.42
C ASP A 194 -29.29 9.67 6.25
N HIS A 195 -28.12 9.34 6.79
CA HIS A 195 -27.79 8.14 7.56
C HIS A 195 -27.98 6.81 6.81
N THR A 196 -27.97 6.84 5.47
CA THR A 196 -27.98 5.62 4.65
C THR A 196 -26.59 5.29 4.09
N LEU A 197 -26.20 4.01 4.16
CA LEU A 197 -25.02 3.53 3.45
C LEU A 197 -25.18 3.68 1.93
N ALA A 198 -24.18 4.28 1.30
CA ALA A 198 -24.06 4.47 -0.15
C ALA A 198 -23.90 3.13 -0.92
N GLU A 199 -23.84 3.24 -2.26
CA GLU A 199 -23.39 2.12 -3.10
C GLU A 199 -21.86 1.96 -2.95
N PRO A 200 -21.31 0.73 -3.04
CA PRO A 200 -19.88 0.50 -2.80
C PRO A 200 -18.96 1.22 -3.80
N GLU A 201 -18.10 2.11 -3.30
CA GLU A 201 -16.99 2.71 -4.04
C GLU A 201 -15.73 1.81 -3.96
N LYS A 202 -14.95 1.76 -5.03
CA LYS A 202 -13.74 0.92 -5.12
C LYS A 202 -12.48 1.73 -4.85
N ILE A 203 -11.77 1.40 -3.78
CA ILE A 203 -10.49 2.03 -3.43
C ILE A 203 -9.35 1.04 -3.74
N PRO A 204 -8.45 1.33 -4.70
CA PRO A 204 -7.36 0.43 -5.03
C PRO A 204 -6.31 0.36 -3.92
N PHE A 205 -5.66 -0.80 -3.80
CA PHE A 205 -4.48 -1.04 -2.97
C PHE A 205 -3.40 -1.79 -3.77
N SER A 206 -2.13 -1.71 -3.35
CA SER A 206 -1.06 -2.45 -4.01
C SER A 206 -0.96 -3.92 -3.55
N GLY A 207 -0.38 -4.79 -4.39
CA GLY A 207 -0.03 -6.16 -4.00
C GLY A 207 -1.19 -7.02 -3.46
N ILE A 208 -0.94 -7.68 -2.32
CA ILE A 208 -1.89 -8.54 -1.61
C ILE A 208 -2.13 -7.97 -0.22
N VAL A 209 -3.38 -7.90 0.21
CA VAL A 209 -3.85 -7.50 1.55
C VAL A 209 -4.70 -8.64 2.12
N ARG A 210 -4.69 -8.85 3.44
CA ARG A 210 -5.46 -9.91 4.13
C ARG A 210 -6.21 -9.45 5.38
N CYS A 211 -5.98 -8.22 5.81
CA CYS A 211 -6.67 -7.56 6.91
C CYS A 211 -6.69 -6.05 6.65
N VAL A 212 -7.79 -5.42 7.07
CA VAL A 212 -8.01 -3.98 7.07
C VAL A 212 -8.41 -3.54 8.48
N GLN A 213 -7.90 -2.40 8.92
CA GLN A 213 -8.31 -1.70 10.14
C GLN A 213 -8.40 -0.19 9.85
N LEU A 214 -9.22 0.50 10.65
CA LEU A 214 -9.50 1.94 10.58
C LEU A 214 -9.25 2.51 11.98
N LEU A 215 -8.29 3.43 12.11
CA LEU A 215 -7.83 3.99 13.37
C LEU A 215 -6.88 5.18 13.13
N ASP A 216 -6.79 6.10 14.09
CA ASP A 216 -5.86 7.24 14.08
C ASP A 216 -4.41 6.76 14.32
N LEU A 217 -3.60 6.73 13.26
CA LEU A 217 -2.22 6.21 13.32
C LEU A 217 -1.20 7.29 13.68
N ASP A 218 -1.43 8.55 13.30
CA ASP A 218 -0.49 9.66 13.55
C ASP A 218 -0.90 10.62 14.68
N GLY A 219 -2.10 10.45 15.23
CA GLY A 219 -2.62 11.13 16.41
C GLY A 219 -3.23 12.50 16.12
N ASP A 220 -3.89 12.65 14.97
CA ASP A 220 -4.45 13.91 14.50
C ASP A 220 -5.99 13.96 14.45
N GLY A 221 -6.64 12.90 14.92
CA GLY A 221 -8.08 12.79 15.16
C GLY A 221 -8.90 12.37 13.94
N ARG A 222 -8.31 11.63 12.99
CA ARG A 222 -8.98 11.07 11.80
C ARG A 222 -8.64 9.59 11.66
N ASP A 223 -9.56 8.79 11.14
CA ASP A 223 -9.28 7.37 10.91
C ASP A 223 -8.40 7.18 9.67
N ASP A 224 -7.18 6.69 9.89
CA ASP A 224 -6.29 6.22 8.85
C ASP A 224 -6.57 4.76 8.49
N LEU A 225 -6.08 4.35 7.32
CA LEU A 225 -6.26 2.99 6.81
C LEU A 225 -5.01 2.15 7.06
N LEU A 226 -5.10 1.13 7.91
CA LEU A 226 -4.06 0.13 8.12
C LEU A 226 -4.36 -1.15 7.33
N LEU A 227 -3.43 -1.56 6.46
CA LEU A 227 -3.53 -2.75 5.62
C LEU A 227 -2.39 -3.71 5.92
N SER A 228 -2.69 -5.00 6.12
CA SER A 228 -1.65 -5.98 6.47
C SER A 228 -1.59 -7.23 5.55
N ASN A 229 -0.39 -7.84 5.52
CA ASN A 229 -0.10 -9.09 4.83
C ASN A 229 1.01 -9.88 5.55
N TRP A 230 0.59 -10.66 6.54
CA TRP A 230 1.39 -11.35 7.56
C TRP A 230 2.62 -12.15 7.05
N ASP A 231 2.54 -12.81 5.88
CA ASP A 231 3.59 -13.72 5.37
C ASP A 231 4.72 -13.01 4.59
N THR A 232 4.85 -11.69 4.68
CA THR A 232 5.78 -10.90 3.84
C THR A 232 6.81 -10.14 4.67
N PRO A 233 7.96 -9.73 4.08
CA PRO A 233 8.93 -8.87 4.76
C PRO A 233 8.50 -7.39 4.84
N ASN A 234 7.31 -7.04 4.33
CA ASN A 234 6.67 -5.74 4.52
C ASN A 234 5.20 -5.96 4.93
N PRO A 235 4.95 -6.52 6.14
CA PRO A 235 3.63 -7.02 6.51
C PRO A 235 2.61 -5.93 6.82
N LEU A 236 2.99 -4.65 6.88
CA LEU A 236 2.13 -3.52 7.24
C LEU A 236 2.30 -2.36 6.26
N ARG A 237 1.18 -1.73 5.92
CA ARG A 237 1.10 -0.47 5.18
C ARG A 237 0.04 0.43 5.79
N PHE A 238 0.32 1.72 5.91
CA PHE A 238 -0.73 2.71 6.16
C PHE A 238 -1.16 3.40 4.86
N ARG A 239 -2.31 4.06 4.90
CA ARG A 239 -2.63 5.26 4.09
C ARG A 239 -3.25 6.29 5.03
N LEU A 240 -2.53 7.39 5.27
CA LEU A 240 -3.02 8.46 6.15
C LEU A 240 -4.16 9.23 5.48
N GLN A 241 -5.19 9.58 6.24
CA GLN A 241 -6.31 10.40 5.79
C GLN A 241 -5.91 11.88 5.85
N THR A 242 -6.06 12.62 4.75
CA THR A 242 -5.78 14.07 4.74
C THR A 242 -6.88 14.86 5.45
N GLN A 243 -6.58 16.12 5.81
CA GLN A 243 -7.56 17.09 6.33
C GLN A 243 -8.77 17.35 5.41
N THR A 244 -8.74 16.88 4.17
CA THR A 244 -9.84 16.96 3.20
C THR A 244 -10.59 15.63 3.05
N GLY A 245 -10.40 14.66 3.95
CA GLY A 245 -11.09 13.38 3.91
C GLY A 245 -10.61 12.43 2.82
N GLN A 246 -9.38 12.59 2.32
CA GLN A 246 -8.84 11.75 1.24
C GLN A 246 -7.71 10.87 1.74
N LEU A 247 -7.71 9.60 1.33
CA LEU A 247 -6.58 8.73 1.62
C LEU A 247 -5.36 9.09 0.77
N GLY A 248 -4.26 9.41 1.45
CA GLY A 248 -2.94 9.61 0.89
C GLY A 248 -2.35 8.34 0.23
N PRO A 249 -1.08 8.39 -0.19
CA PRO A 249 -0.38 7.24 -0.73
C PRO A 249 -0.17 6.14 0.34
N GLU A 250 0.05 4.91 -0.12
CA GLU A 250 0.56 3.82 0.70
C GLU A 250 2.02 4.06 1.09
N ILE A 251 2.33 3.74 2.34
CA ILE A 251 3.70 3.65 2.87
C ILE A 251 3.88 2.26 3.50
N ASP A 252 4.85 1.52 3.00
CA ASP A 252 5.24 0.17 3.46
C ASP A 252 6.28 0.22 4.57
N PHE A 253 6.16 -0.70 5.53
CA PHE A 253 7.13 -0.90 6.60
C PHE A 253 7.84 -2.25 6.50
N ALA A 254 9.17 -2.21 6.36
CA ALA A 254 10.00 -3.40 6.33
C ALA A 254 10.19 -3.99 7.74
N MET A 255 9.59 -5.15 8.01
CA MET A 255 9.77 -5.89 9.27
C MET A 255 9.57 -7.40 9.06
N PRO A 256 10.01 -8.27 10.00
CA PRO A 256 9.85 -9.71 9.86
C PRO A 256 8.37 -10.14 9.72
N PRO A 257 8.07 -11.24 8.99
CA PRO A 257 6.73 -11.79 8.91
C PRO A 257 6.08 -12.02 10.29
N ILE A 258 4.80 -11.70 10.39
CA ILE A 258 4.01 -11.73 11.62
C ILE A 258 2.94 -12.84 11.57
N ARG A 259 2.46 -13.26 12.74
CA ARG A 259 1.39 -14.26 12.92
C ARG A 259 0.04 -13.59 13.12
N ALA A 260 0.03 -12.59 13.98
CA ALA A 260 -1.08 -11.76 14.37
C ALA A 260 -0.52 -10.39 14.77
N TYR A 261 -1.40 -9.39 14.80
CA TYR A 261 -1.11 -8.08 15.36
C TYR A 261 -2.40 -7.48 15.93
N CYS A 262 -2.23 -6.57 16.86
CA CYS A 262 -3.25 -5.65 17.33
C CYS A 262 -2.64 -4.24 17.23
N ALA A 263 -3.45 -3.24 16.90
CA ALA A 263 -3.05 -1.85 16.80
C ALA A 263 -4.09 -1.03 17.56
N ASP A 264 -3.64 -0.23 18.52
CA ASP A 264 -4.51 0.46 19.49
C ASP A 264 -3.75 1.60 20.20
N ASP A 265 -4.48 2.58 20.75
CA ASP A 265 -3.93 3.55 21.73
C ASP A 265 -3.82 2.83 23.08
N LEU A 266 -2.62 2.38 23.44
CA LEU A 266 -2.39 1.59 24.66
C LEU A 266 -2.06 2.47 25.88
N ASP A 267 -1.64 3.69 25.62
CA ASP A 267 -0.90 4.55 26.54
C ASP A 267 -1.69 5.83 26.91
N GLY A 268 -2.74 6.13 26.14
CA GLY A 268 -3.67 7.24 26.33
C GLY A 268 -3.20 8.55 25.70
N ASP A 269 -2.18 8.54 24.83
CA ASP A 269 -1.62 9.73 24.18
C ASP A 269 -2.19 10.03 22.78
N HIS A 270 -3.21 9.27 22.38
CA HIS A 270 -3.90 9.32 21.08
C HIS A 270 -3.04 8.96 19.87
N LYS A 271 -1.92 8.26 20.04
CA LYS A 271 -1.24 7.58 18.93
C LYS A 271 -1.46 6.08 19.01
N THR A 272 -1.47 5.44 17.85
CA THR A 272 -1.52 3.99 17.78
C THR A 272 -0.16 3.36 18.09
N GLU A 273 -0.09 2.56 19.14
CA GLU A 273 0.89 1.49 19.30
C GLU A 273 0.52 0.29 18.43
N ILE A 274 1.53 -0.46 17.96
CA ILE A 274 1.31 -1.76 17.35
C ILE A 274 1.97 -2.89 18.15
N ILE A 275 1.16 -3.89 18.49
CA ILE A 275 1.58 -5.16 19.07
C ILE A 275 1.68 -6.17 17.93
N THR A 276 2.86 -6.72 17.68
CA THR A 276 3.06 -7.78 16.66
C THR A 276 3.55 -9.06 17.29
N ILE A 277 3.06 -10.22 16.82
CA ILE A 277 3.55 -11.54 17.20
C ILE A 277 4.37 -12.10 16.05
N ALA A 278 5.68 -12.25 16.21
CA ALA A 278 6.58 -12.70 15.14
C ALA A 278 6.26 -14.13 14.68
N GLN A 279 6.16 -14.34 13.36
CA GLN A 279 5.64 -15.60 12.79
C GLN A 279 6.44 -16.83 13.23
N ASN A 280 7.76 -16.70 13.31
CA ASN A 280 8.68 -17.80 13.61
C ASN A 280 8.88 -18.03 15.12
N SER A 281 9.25 -17.02 15.90
CA SER A 281 9.51 -17.18 17.34
C SER A 281 8.24 -17.25 18.18
N GLY A 282 7.14 -16.60 17.78
CA GLY A 282 5.99 -16.39 18.67
C GLY A 282 6.25 -15.39 19.80
N ARG A 283 7.34 -14.61 19.70
CA ARG A 283 7.62 -13.47 20.58
C ARG A 283 6.75 -12.28 20.17
N ALA A 284 6.16 -11.61 21.14
CA ALA A 284 5.46 -10.36 20.96
C ALA A 284 6.43 -9.16 21.04
N GLN A 285 6.15 -8.11 20.27
CA GLN A 285 6.84 -6.82 20.29
C GLN A 285 5.79 -5.71 20.27
N ILE A 286 5.95 -4.70 21.14
CA ILE A 286 5.25 -3.41 21.02
C ILE A 286 6.19 -2.43 20.31
N ALA A 287 5.66 -1.66 19.37
CA ALA A 287 6.38 -0.59 18.71
C ALA A 287 5.46 0.59 18.37
N ASN A 288 6.06 1.75 18.14
CA ASN A 288 5.35 2.95 17.69
C ASN A 288 5.82 3.36 16.30
N PHE A 289 4.94 4.02 15.55
CA PHE A 289 5.32 4.75 14.35
C PHE A 289 5.99 6.07 14.74
N VAL A 290 7.21 6.30 14.27
CA VAL A 290 7.98 7.53 14.54
C VAL A 290 8.53 8.11 13.26
N SER A 291 8.58 9.44 13.16
CA SER A 291 9.25 10.10 12.05
C SER A 291 10.74 10.31 12.34
N SER A 292 11.60 9.88 11.42
CA SER A 292 13.06 10.04 11.48
C SER A 292 13.58 10.79 10.24
N GLY A 293 14.86 11.18 10.23
CA GLY A 293 15.49 11.76 9.04
C GLY A 293 15.99 10.68 8.08
N ALA A 294 15.74 10.86 6.78
CA ALA A 294 16.12 9.93 5.71
C ALA A 294 17.59 9.47 5.77
N GLU A 295 17.86 8.16 5.57
CA GLU A 295 19.22 7.61 5.58
C GLU A 295 20.04 8.14 4.39
N LYS A 296 21.23 8.68 4.65
CA LYS A 296 22.10 9.23 3.61
C LYS A 296 22.60 8.13 2.64
N LEU A 297 22.36 8.34 1.35
CA LEU A 297 22.82 7.44 0.27
C LEU A 297 24.24 7.80 -0.18
N ALA A 298 24.39 8.92 -0.87
CA ALA A 298 25.66 9.48 -1.36
C ALA A 298 25.48 10.97 -1.70
N GLY A 299 26.57 11.74 -1.72
CA GLY A 299 26.52 13.17 -2.08
C GLY A 299 25.54 13.97 -1.21
N GLU A 300 24.48 14.50 -1.82
CA GLU A 300 23.35 15.17 -1.15
C GLU A 300 22.09 14.31 -1.04
N PHE A 301 22.06 13.12 -1.66
CA PHE A 301 20.90 12.23 -1.69
C PHE A 301 20.78 11.40 -0.40
N ALA A 302 19.55 11.23 0.05
CA ALA A 302 19.14 10.29 1.11
C ALA A 302 17.95 9.44 0.64
N ALA A 303 17.67 8.31 1.29
CA ALA A 303 16.49 7.50 1.02
C ALA A 303 15.29 8.09 1.81
N GLY A 304 14.56 9.01 1.18
CA GLY A 304 13.32 9.56 1.73
C GLY A 304 12.17 8.55 1.68
N GLN A 305 10.99 8.99 2.11
CA GLN A 305 9.84 8.11 2.24
C GLN A 305 9.29 7.70 0.87
N LEU A 306 9.49 6.43 0.49
CA LEU A 306 8.79 5.84 -0.65
C LEU A 306 7.29 5.94 -0.39
N GLN A 307 6.60 6.57 -1.32
CA GLN A 307 5.15 6.72 -1.36
C GLN A 307 4.63 6.01 -2.60
N ILE A 308 3.53 5.27 -2.46
CA ILE A 308 2.94 4.50 -3.55
C ILE A 308 1.49 4.92 -3.71
N LEU A 309 1.10 5.34 -4.91
CA LEU A 309 -0.28 5.53 -5.31
C LEU A 309 -0.76 4.27 -6.06
N PRO A 310 -1.65 3.46 -5.47
CA PRO A 310 -2.32 2.39 -6.19
C PRO A 310 -3.21 2.97 -7.28
N LEU A 311 -3.25 2.28 -8.43
CA LEU A 311 -4.17 2.55 -9.53
C LEU A 311 -5.20 1.42 -9.62
N ASN A 312 -6.29 1.65 -10.35
CA ASN A 312 -7.19 0.57 -10.71
C ASN A 312 -6.43 -0.52 -11.47
N ARG A 313 -6.70 -1.79 -11.19
CA ARG A 313 -6.02 -2.88 -11.91
C ARG A 313 -6.42 -2.85 -13.39
N THR A 314 -5.43 -2.95 -14.26
CA THR A 314 -5.63 -3.04 -15.70
C THR A 314 -5.15 -4.39 -16.25
N SER A 315 -5.89 -4.90 -17.22
CA SER A 315 -5.52 -6.09 -18.01
C SER A 315 -4.67 -5.75 -19.24
N LYS A 316 -4.53 -4.45 -19.54
CA LYS A 316 -3.77 -3.97 -20.70
C LYS A 316 -2.27 -4.14 -20.45
N ALA A 317 -1.56 -4.59 -21.50
CA ALA A 317 -0.11 -4.74 -21.46
C ALA A 317 0.65 -3.41 -21.25
N ARG A 318 -0.02 -2.27 -21.45
CA ARG A 318 0.49 -0.91 -21.24
C ARG A 318 -0.62 0.02 -20.77
N ARG A 319 -0.23 0.99 -19.96
CA ARG A 319 -1.04 2.10 -19.46
C ARG A 319 -0.25 3.39 -19.68
N GLY A 320 -0.89 4.40 -20.26
CA GLY A 320 -0.28 5.72 -20.38
C GLY A 320 -0.11 6.40 -19.01
N ILE A 321 1.11 6.80 -18.67
CA ILE A 321 1.45 7.53 -17.44
C ILE A 321 2.45 8.62 -17.80
N LEU A 322 2.20 9.85 -17.36
CA LEU A 322 3.04 11.01 -17.62
C LEU A 322 3.23 11.83 -16.34
N TRP A 323 4.46 12.29 -16.14
CA TRP A 323 4.82 13.32 -15.18
C TRP A 323 5.29 14.57 -15.95
N ALA A 324 4.57 15.69 -15.84
CA ALA A 324 4.88 16.95 -16.55
C ALA A 324 4.18 18.15 -15.91
N ASP A 325 4.68 19.37 -16.16
CA ASP A 325 3.93 20.62 -15.91
C ASP A 325 2.78 20.72 -16.93
N LEU A 326 1.54 20.52 -16.49
CA LEU A 326 0.37 20.54 -17.37
C LEU A 326 -0.43 21.84 -17.28
N ASN A 327 -0.34 22.56 -16.16
CA ASN A 327 -1.11 23.78 -15.91
C ASN A 327 -0.31 25.09 -16.15
N GLY A 328 1.01 25.01 -16.33
CA GLY A 328 1.93 26.12 -16.53
C GLY A 328 2.48 26.73 -15.23
N ASP A 329 2.46 26.01 -14.10
CA ASP A 329 2.90 26.49 -12.78
C ASP A 329 4.35 26.10 -12.40
N HIS A 330 5.04 25.38 -13.29
CA HIS A 330 6.41 24.89 -13.16
C HIS A 330 6.65 23.82 -12.09
N ARG A 331 5.59 23.15 -11.63
CA ARG A 331 5.66 21.89 -10.88
C ARG A 331 5.34 20.69 -11.77
N THR A 332 5.64 19.49 -11.29
CA THR A 332 5.44 18.25 -12.04
C THR A 332 4.13 17.58 -11.62
N ASP A 333 3.09 17.68 -12.44
CA ASP A 333 1.81 17.01 -12.23
C ASP A 333 1.86 15.53 -12.65
N LEU A 334 0.94 14.72 -12.15
CA LEU A 334 0.77 13.31 -12.53
C LEU A 334 -0.51 13.12 -13.35
N LEU A 335 -0.37 12.60 -14.57
CA LEU A 335 -1.47 12.23 -15.46
C LEU A 335 -1.43 10.73 -15.78
N VAL A 336 -2.53 10.03 -15.52
CA VAL A 336 -2.67 8.58 -15.68
C VAL A 336 -3.87 8.26 -16.57
N ALA A 337 -3.69 7.43 -17.59
CA ALA A 337 -4.81 6.84 -18.34
C ALA A 337 -5.45 5.69 -17.57
N GLU A 338 -6.78 5.62 -17.57
CA GLU A 338 -7.60 4.49 -17.12
C GLU A 338 -8.15 3.75 -18.36
N PRO A 339 -7.39 2.82 -18.95
CA PRO A 339 -7.64 2.36 -20.32
C PRO A 339 -8.90 1.48 -20.47
N GLU A 340 -9.35 0.80 -19.41
CA GLU A 340 -10.66 0.12 -19.38
C GLU A 340 -11.85 1.09 -19.33
N HIS A 341 -11.69 2.30 -18.79
CA HIS A 341 -12.80 3.22 -18.49
C HIS A 341 -12.93 4.38 -19.48
N GLY A 342 -11.95 4.57 -20.38
CA GLY A 342 -11.94 5.71 -21.29
C GLY A 342 -11.76 7.04 -20.55
N GLN A 343 -10.86 7.07 -19.58
CA GLN A 343 -10.66 8.24 -18.71
C GLN A 343 -9.17 8.57 -18.52
N LEU A 344 -8.91 9.82 -18.13
CA LEU A 344 -7.65 10.31 -17.61
C LEU A 344 -7.85 10.77 -16.17
N SER A 345 -6.97 10.34 -15.27
CA SER A 345 -6.89 10.80 -13.89
C SER A 345 -5.72 11.77 -13.76
N LEU A 346 -6.02 13.03 -13.45
CA LEU A 346 -5.03 14.09 -13.21
C LEU A 346 -4.91 14.38 -11.71
N ARG A 347 -3.67 14.43 -11.21
CA ARG A 347 -3.34 14.95 -9.88
C ARG A 347 -2.33 16.08 -10.03
N LEU A 348 -2.74 17.29 -9.66
CA LEU A 348 -1.87 18.46 -9.68
C LEU A 348 -0.92 18.45 -8.47
N GLN A 349 0.30 18.96 -8.64
CA GLN A 349 1.26 19.10 -7.55
C GLN A 349 1.08 20.43 -6.79
N ALA A 350 1.01 20.35 -5.46
CA ALA A 350 1.03 21.51 -4.57
C ALA A 350 2.46 22.06 -4.39
N ALA A 351 2.57 23.27 -3.80
CA ALA A 351 3.86 23.97 -3.65
C ALA A 351 4.87 23.26 -2.73
N ASP A 352 4.39 22.40 -1.84
CA ASP A 352 5.17 21.54 -0.93
C ASP A 352 5.55 20.18 -1.54
N GLY A 353 5.04 19.87 -2.74
CA GLY A 353 5.23 18.58 -3.41
C GLY A 353 4.12 17.56 -3.18
N ALA A 354 3.10 17.86 -2.37
CA ALA A 354 1.96 16.96 -2.20
C ALA A 354 1.16 16.84 -3.51
N LEU A 355 0.71 15.64 -3.86
CA LEU A 355 -0.22 15.43 -4.96
C LEU A 355 -1.67 15.63 -4.48
N GLY A 356 -2.41 16.51 -5.15
CA GLY A 356 -3.80 16.76 -4.84
C GLY A 356 -4.75 15.62 -5.21
N ALA A 357 -6.04 15.89 -5.00
CA ALA A 357 -7.14 15.01 -5.39
C ALA A 357 -7.05 14.55 -6.86
N ALA A 358 -7.38 13.28 -7.10
CA ALA A 358 -7.57 12.78 -8.46
C ALA A 358 -8.77 13.44 -9.12
N ARG A 359 -8.59 13.90 -10.37
CA ARG A 359 -9.64 14.51 -11.18
C ARG A 359 -9.80 13.70 -12.46
N ALA A 360 -10.94 13.04 -12.59
CA ALA A 360 -11.26 12.21 -13.74
C ALA A 360 -11.82 13.05 -14.90
N PHE A 361 -11.28 12.83 -16.10
CA PHE A 361 -11.72 13.45 -17.35
C PHE A 361 -11.97 12.38 -18.41
N ALA A 362 -12.99 12.55 -19.24
CA ALA A 362 -13.29 11.62 -20.33
C ALA A 362 -12.21 11.68 -21.44
N SER A 363 -11.84 10.52 -21.96
CA SER A 363 -10.78 10.34 -22.96
C SER A 363 -11.05 9.08 -23.81
N PHE A 364 -10.09 8.67 -24.63
CA PHE A 364 -10.18 7.41 -25.37
C PHE A 364 -10.01 6.19 -24.45
N ALA A 365 -10.65 5.08 -24.81
CA ALA A 365 -10.31 3.76 -24.28
C ALA A 365 -8.92 3.33 -24.75
N GLY A 366 -8.26 2.44 -24.00
CA GLY A 366 -7.01 1.81 -24.43
C GLY A 366 -5.82 2.76 -24.67
N VAL A 367 -5.78 3.91 -23.98
CA VAL A 367 -4.63 4.84 -24.04
C VAL A 367 -3.39 4.16 -23.44
N SER A 368 -2.44 3.85 -24.32
CA SER A 368 -1.24 3.06 -24.00
C SER A 368 0.04 3.89 -23.85
N ASP A 369 0.00 5.15 -24.29
CA ASP A 369 1.14 6.07 -24.28
C ASP A 369 0.64 7.52 -24.15
N ILE A 370 1.40 8.35 -23.44
CA ILE A 370 1.10 9.78 -23.20
C ILE A 370 2.43 10.54 -23.26
N VAL A 371 2.51 11.56 -24.11
CA VAL A 371 3.64 12.49 -24.15
C VAL A 371 3.13 13.92 -24.13
N ALA A 372 3.86 14.85 -23.53
CA ALA A 372 3.47 16.25 -23.52
C ALA A 372 4.66 17.19 -23.73
N ALA A 373 4.36 18.38 -24.23
CA ALA A 373 5.31 19.50 -24.32
C ALA A 373 4.55 20.82 -24.48
N ASP A 374 5.17 21.93 -24.08
CA ASP A 374 4.82 23.27 -24.55
C ASP A 374 5.04 23.34 -26.07
N TRP A 375 3.97 23.02 -26.78
CA TRP A 375 3.98 22.71 -28.20
C TRP A 375 3.63 23.96 -29.00
N ASN A 376 2.57 24.64 -28.58
CA ASN A 376 2.13 25.89 -29.16
C ASN A 376 3.00 27.10 -28.73
N GLY A 377 3.79 26.98 -27.65
CA GLY A 377 4.68 28.03 -27.15
C GLY A 377 4.01 29.06 -26.21
N ASP A 378 2.91 28.71 -25.54
CA ASP A 378 2.20 29.55 -24.57
C ASP A 378 2.61 29.29 -23.10
N GLY A 379 3.41 28.25 -22.86
CA GLY A 379 3.90 27.86 -21.54
C GLY A 379 3.04 26.83 -20.80
N ARG A 380 1.96 26.34 -21.40
CA ARG A 380 1.23 25.13 -20.97
C ARG A 380 1.58 23.96 -21.87
N SER A 381 1.52 22.75 -21.32
CA SER A 381 1.79 21.56 -22.12
C SER A 381 0.55 21.08 -22.89
N GLU A 382 0.68 20.93 -24.21
CA GLU A 382 -0.22 20.06 -24.98
C GLU A 382 0.12 18.59 -24.67
N VAL A 383 -0.91 17.79 -24.44
CA VAL A 383 -0.85 16.37 -24.14
C VAL A 383 -1.30 15.56 -25.36
N PHE A 384 -0.43 14.69 -25.84
CA PHE A 384 -0.67 13.78 -26.97
C PHE A 384 -0.90 12.37 -26.43
N LEU A 385 -2.01 11.76 -26.86
CA LEU A 385 -2.51 10.49 -26.33
C LEU A 385 -2.56 9.45 -27.44
N LEU A 386 -1.90 8.30 -27.25
CA LEU A 386 -1.98 7.17 -28.18
C LEU A 386 -3.00 6.14 -27.67
N SER A 387 -4.13 6.01 -28.35
CA SER A 387 -5.05 4.88 -28.14
C SER A 387 -4.71 3.71 -29.06
N ALA A 388 -4.29 2.59 -28.45
CA ALA A 388 -4.02 1.36 -29.18
C ALA A 388 -5.30 0.62 -29.61
N ASP A 389 -6.37 0.75 -28.82
CA ASP A 389 -7.68 0.14 -29.05
C ASP A 389 -8.45 0.90 -30.15
N GLU A 390 -8.59 2.22 -30.03
CA GLU A 390 -9.30 3.09 -30.99
C GLU A 390 -8.45 3.45 -32.21
N ARG A 391 -7.14 3.15 -32.17
CA ARG A 391 -6.16 3.31 -33.26
C ARG A 391 -6.00 4.77 -33.69
N GLN A 392 -5.94 5.68 -32.73
CA GLN A 392 -5.92 7.13 -32.96
C GLN A 392 -4.89 7.82 -32.06
N ILE A 393 -4.46 9.01 -32.50
CA ILE A 393 -3.74 9.96 -31.65
C ILE A 393 -4.69 11.12 -31.39
N GLY A 394 -4.85 11.51 -30.12
CA GLY A 394 -5.56 12.74 -29.75
C GLY A 394 -4.65 13.77 -29.14
N VAL A 395 -5.10 15.02 -29.13
CA VAL A 395 -4.44 16.14 -28.45
C VAL A 395 -5.43 16.82 -27.52
N THR A 396 -5.00 17.12 -26.30
CA THR A 396 -5.75 17.94 -25.33
C THR A 396 -4.76 18.82 -24.57
N SER A 397 -5.23 19.87 -23.90
CA SER A 397 -4.42 20.69 -23.01
C SER A 397 -5.25 21.13 -21.81
N TYR A 398 -4.59 21.43 -20.68
CA TYR A 398 -5.30 21.82 -19.47
C TYR A 398 -5.81 23.27 -19.61
N ASP A 399 -7.14 23.43 -19.69
CA ASP A 399 -7.79 24.70 -19.98
C ASP A 399 -7.74 25.69 -18.80
N THR A 400 -8.14 26.94 -19.03
CA THR A 400 -8.20 27.98 -17.98
C THR A 400 -9.42 27.84 -17.06
N ASN A 401 -10.28 26.84 -17.28
CA ASN A 401 -11.41 26.48 -16.42
C ASN A 401 -11.09 25.22 -15.60
N ASP A 402 -9.81 24.89 -15.48
CA ASP A 402 -9.30 23.74 -14.74
C ASP A 402 -9.73 22.37 -15.30
N ARG A 403 -9.87 22.21 -16.63
CA ARG A 403 -10.29 20.95 -17.24
C ARG A 403 -9.34 20.44 -18.33
N LEU A 404 -9.25 19.11 -18.43
CA LEU A 404 -8.86 18.46 -19.69
C LEU A 404 -10.14 18.23 -20.52
N PRO A 405 -10.35 18.95 -21.65
CA PRO A 405 -11.42 18.62 -22.58
C PRO A 405 -11.16 17.28 -23.27
N PHE A 406 -12.21 16.68 -23.83
CA PHE A 406 -12.07 15.43 -24.59
C PHE A 406 -11.10 15.64 -25.76
N PRO A 407 -10.17 14.70 -26.05
CA PRO A 407 -9.08 14.94 -26.99
C PRO A 407 -9.55 15.18 -28.43
N GLU A 408 -8.96 16.17 -29.10
CA GLU A 408 -9.13 16.39 -30.53
C GLU A 408 -8.40 15.29 -31.31
N ILE A 409 -9.14 14.55 -32.14
CA ILE A 409 -8.61 13.45 -32.94
C ILE A 409 -7.73 13.99 -34.07
N LEU A 410 -6.45 13.60 -34.08
CA LEU A 410 -5.57 13.84 -35.21
C LEU A 410 -5.96 12.90 -36.35
N GLN A 411 -6.24 13.48 -37.52
CA GLN A 411 -6.52 12.72 -38.74
C GLN A 411 -5.22 12.09 -39.24
N LEU A 412 -5.17 10.76 -39.26
CA LEU A 412 -4.02 9.95 -39.64
C LEU A 412 -4.41 8.95 -40.73
N ASP A 413 -3.48 8.68 -41.65
CA ASP A 413 -3.59 7.63 -42.65
C ASP A 413 -2.76 6.42 -42.19
N GLY A 414 -3.42 5.46 -41.53
CA GLY A 414 -2.80 4.28 -40.92
C GLY A 414 -2.99 4.19 -39.40
N LYS A 415 -2.75 3.00 -38.84
CA LYS A 415 -2.84 2.73 -37.39
C LYS A 415 -1.58 3.25 -36.68
N PRO A 416 -1.68 4.14 -35.68
CA PRO A 416 -0.52 4.55 -34.90
C PRO A 416 -0.03 3.43 -33.97
N LEU A 417 1.30 3.35 -33.80
CA LEU A 417 1.99 2.29 -33.04
C LEU A 417 2.83 2.84 -31.88
N ALA A 418 3.48 3.99 -32.08
CA ALA A 418 4.30 4.69 -31.09
C ALA A 418 4.33 6.20 -31.41
N ILE A 419 4.45 7.04 -30.40
CA ILE A 419 4.50 8.51 -30.53
C ILE A 419 5.69 9.09 -29.75
N ALA A 420 6.14 10.27 -30.16
CA ALA A 420 7.12 11.07 -29.44
C ALA A 420 6.92 12.55 -29.78
N VAL A 421 7.20 13.45 -28.83
CA VAL A 421 7.23 14.89 -29.06
C VAL A 421 8.60 15.42 -28.65
N GLY A 422 9.22 16.20 -29.54
CA GLY A 422 10.58 16.72 -29.32
C GLY A 422 10.99 17.71 -30.41
N ARG A 423 12.10 18.41 -30.21
CA ARG A 423 12.58 19.42 -31.17
C ARG A 423 13.58 18.77 -32.15
N LEU A 424 13.36 18.95 -33.44
CA LEU A 424 14.29 18.48 -34.49
C LEU A 424 15.65 19.20 -34.43
N SER A 425 15.66 20.47 -34.02
CA SER A 425 16.86 21.23 -33.68
C SER A 425 16.52 22.30 -32.65
N ALA A 426 17.53 22.89 -32.00
CA ALA A 426 17.34 23.85 -30.91
C ALA A 426 16.48 25.09 -31.28
N GLN A 427 16.42 25.45 -32.57
CA GLN A 427 15.72 26.63 -33.08
C GLN A 427 14.29 26.35 -33.58
N VAL A 428 13.89 25.08 -33.68
CA VAL A 428 12.56 24.69 -34.18
C VAL A 428 11.65 24.36 -33.00
N ARG A 429 10.37 24.72 -33.12
CA ARG A 429 9.32 24.32 -32.15
C ARG A 429 9.21 22.79 -32.07
N PRO A 430 8.60 22.23 -31.01
CA PRO A 430 8.37 20.78 -30.95
C PRO A 430 7.66 20.22 -32.19
N THR A 431 8.01 18.98 -32.52
CA THR A 431 7.50 18.17 -33.63
C THR A 431 7.01 16.84 -33.05
N LEU A 432 5.83 16.41 -33.47
CA LEU A 432 5.18 15.17 -33.11
C LEU A 432 5.62 14.16 -34.15
N ALA A 433 6.41 13.19 -33.71
CA ALA A 433 6.70 12.01 -34.50
C ALA A 433 5.72 10.89 -34.11
N ALA A 434 5.16 10.22 -35.10
CA ALA A 434 4.35 9.02 -34.92
C ALA A 434 4.77 7.96 -35.93
N LEU A 435 4.83 6.70 -35.49
CA LEU A 435 4.98 5.56 -36.39
C LEU A 435 3.60 4.98 -36.67
N LEU A 436 3.22 4.97 -37.95
CA LEU A 436 1.94 4.44 -38.42
C LEU A 436 2.15 3.14 -39.20
N ASP A 437 1.15 2.27 -39.16
CA ASP A 437 0.99 1.09 -40.01
C ASP A 437 -0.11 1.32 -41.04
N GLN A 438 0.27 1.39 -42.31
CA GLN A 438 -0.62 1.57 -43.45
C GLN A 438 -0.54 0.32 -44.33
N GLU A 439 -1.46 -0.64 -44.15
CA GLU A 439 -1.50 -1.89 -44.93
C GLU A 439 -0.19 -2.71 -44.90
N ASN A 440 0.46 -2.80 -43.73
CA ASN A 440 1.80 -3.37 -43.47
C ASN A 440 2.99 -2.51 -43.91
N GLN A 441 2.76 -1.37 -44.58
CA GLN A 441 3.80 -0.37 -44.83
C GLN A 441 3.95 0.53 -43.60
N ARG A 442 5.15 0.61 -43.02
CA ARG A 442 5.45 1.57 -41.94
C ARG A 442 5.66 2.97 -42.50
N ILE A 443 5.04 3.96 -41.86
CA ILE A 443 5.14 5.38 -42.19
C ILE A 443 5.64 6.13 -40.96
N LEU A 444 6.70 6.93 -41.12
CA LEU A 444 6.98 8.02 -40.18
C LEU A 444 6.05 9.19 -40.55
N PHE A 445 5.18 9.56 -39.62
CA PHE A 445 4.40 10.78 -39.67
C PHE A 445 5.06 11.84 -38.78
N LEU A 446 5.27 13.03 -39.32
CA LEU A 446 5.72 14.21 -38.59
C LEU A 446 4.66 15.30 -38.75
N ARG A 447 4.25 15.90 -37.65
CA ARG A 447 3.51 17.17 -37.63
C ARG A 447 4.31 18.16 -36.80
N SER A 448 4.39 19.43 -37.19
CA SER A 448 4.97 20.50 -36.38
C SER A 448 3.89 21.43 -35.82
N ALA A 449 4.24 22.25 -34.84
CA ALA A 449 3.29 23.11 -34.11
C ALA A 449 2.56 24.15 -34.96
N ASP A 450 3.12 24.53 -36.12
CA ASP A 450 2.51 25.38 -37.13
C ASP A 450 1.51 24.64 -38.05
N GLY A 451 1.29 23.33 -37.81
CA GLY A 451 0.37 22.49 -38.57
C GLY A 451 0.97 21.84 -39.83
N ASN A 452 2.24 22.10 -40.16
CA ASN A 452 2.89 21.45 -41.30
C ASN A 452 3.03 19.93 -41.05
N ILE A 453 2.71 19.13 -42.06
CA ILE A 453 2.77 17.66 -42.01
C ILE A 453 3.79 17.17 -43.04
N LYS A 454 4.65 16.24 -42.62
CA LYS A 454 5.58 15.51 -43.48
C LYS A 454 5.45 14.01 -43.20
N THR A 455 5.33 13.21 -44.26
CA THR A 455 5.32 11.74 -44.16
C THR A 455 6.51 11.14 -44.90
N GLN A 456 7.08 10.07 -44.35
CA GLN A 456 8.16 9.31 -44.95
C GLN A 456 7.82 7.81 -44.88
N LYS A 457 7.88 7.13 -46.03
CA LYS A 457 7.80 5.66 -46.05
C LYS A 457 9.09 5.08 -45.50
N LEU A 458 8.98 4.13 -44.58
CA LEU A 458 10.10 3.38 -44.01
C LEU A 458 10.26 2.03 -44.73
N SER A 459 11.37 1.33 -44.49
CA SER A 459 11.57 -0.02 -45.01
C SER A 459 10.53 -1.04 -44.49
N GLU A 460 10.25 -2.08 -45.27
CA GLU A 460 9.35 -3.18 -44.91
C GLU A 460 9.95 -4.15 -43.86
N SER A 461 11.11 -3.85 -43.26
CA SER A 461 11.92 -4.80 -42.49
C SER A 461 11.45 -5.07 -41.04
N PHE A 462 10.29 -4.56 -40.63
CA PHE A 462 9.74 -4.70 -39.28
C PHE A 462 9.04 -6.05 -39.10
N LYS A 463 9.47 -6.89 -38.15
CA LYS A 463 8.82 -8.18 -37.87
C LYS A 463 7.71 -8.08 -36.81
N SER A 464 7.73 -7.02 -36.02
CA SER A 464 6.80 -6.75 -34.93
C SER A 464 6.47 -5.24 -34.85
N ASN A 465 5.73 -4.84 -33.82
CA ASN A 465 5.37 -3.44 -33.61
C ASN A 465 6.43 -2.74 -32.76
N PRO A 466 6.86 -1.51 -33.12
CA PRO A 466 7.69 -0.69 -32.26
C PRO A 466 6.93 -0.38 -30.96
N THR A 467 7.67 -0.27 -29.87
CA THR A 467 7.12 0.01 -28.53
C THR A 467 7.66 1.30 -27.93
N THR A 468 8.72 1.88 -28.50
CA THR A 468 9.27 3.17 -28.06
C THR A 468 9.75 3.96 -29.26
N LEU A 469 9.46 5.26 -29.25
CA LEU A 469 9.96 6.26 -30.18
C LEU A 469 10.52 7.41 -29.34
N MET A 470 11.69 7.95 -29.67
CA MET A 470 12.29 9.07 -28.94
C MET A 470 13.10 9.97 -29.86
N PHE A 471 13.08 11.28 -29.62
CA PHE A 471 14.05 12.23 -30.17
C PHE A 471 15.36 12.17 -29.38
N HIS A 472 16.49 11.92 -30.04
CA HIS A 472 17.82 11.92 -29.42
C HIS A 472 18.90 12.14 -30.50
N ASP A 473 19.93 12.95 -30.20
CA ASP A 473 21.11 13.13 -31.07
C ASP A 473 22.02 11.91 -30.93
N ALA A 474 21.81 10.88 -31.75
CA ALA A 474 22.39 9.56 -31.51
C ALA A 474 23.84 9.46 -31.98
N ASP A 475 24.25 10.21 -33.02
CA ASP A 475 25.64 10.26 -33.49
C ASP A 475 26.45 11.47 -33.00
N GLN A 476 25.82 12.37 -32.23
CA GLN A 476 26.40 13.58 -31.61
C GLN A 476 26.82 14.65 -32.63
N ASP A 477 25.96 14.93 -33.62
CA ASP A 477 26.14 15.97 -34.64
C ASP A 477 25.43 17.31 -34.34
N GLY A 478 24.55 17.34 -33.33
CA GLY A 478 23.76 18.50 -32.92
C GLY A 478 22.33 18.57 -33.47
N LEU A 479 21.90 17.58 -34.25
CA LEU A 479 20.53 17.40 -34.73
C LEU A 479 19.85 16.24 -33.97
N ALA A 480 18.53 16.31 -33.78
CA ALA A 480 17.82 15.21 -33.13
C ALA A 480 17.43 14.12 -34.15
N ASP A 481 17.91 12.89 -33.94
CA ASP A 481 17.46 11.70 -34.64
C ASP A 481 16.17 11.16 -34.01
N LEU A 482 15.57 10.15 -34.66
CA LEU A 482 14.53 9.33 -34.04
C LEU A 482 15.04 7.92 -33.77
N VAL A 483 15.08 7.54 -32.49
CA VAL A 483 15.42 6.18 -32.04
C VAL A 483 14.13 5.38 -31.89
N ILE A 484 14.06 4.24 -32.58
CA ILE A 484 12.93 3.32 -32.55
C ILE A 484 13.36 2.01 -31.89
N LEU A 485 12.70 1.66 -30.79
CA LEU A 485 12.91 0.38 -30.13
C LEU A 485 11.77 -0.59 -30.42
N ILE A 486 12.15 -1.83 -30.75
CA ILE A 486 11.26 -2.88 -31.24
C ILE A 486 11.59 -4.17 -30.47
N PRO A 487 10.63 -4.82 -29.79
CA PRO A 487 10.87 -6.06 -29.04
C PRO A 487 11.48 -7.17 -29.90
N TYR A 488 12.51 -7.82 -29.37
CA TYR A 488 13.25 -8.94 -29.98
C TYR A 488 13.89 -8.62 -31.36
N GLU A 489 14.02 -7.34 -31.72
CA GLU A 489 14.56 -6.90 -33.01
C GLU A 489 15.78 -5.97 -32.88
N ARG A 490 16.29 -5.53 -34.03
CA ARG A 490 17.35 -4.50 -34.12
C ARG A 490 16.76 -3.13 -33.76
N ILE A 491 17.61 -2.25 -33.24
CA ILE A 491 17.23 -0.85 -33.06
C ILE A 491 17.23 -0.21 -34.46
N LYS A 492 16.19 0.54 -34.79
CA LYS A 492 16.14 1.34 -36.02
C LYS A 492 16.34 2.80 -35.63
N ILE A 493 17.36 3.43 -36.21
CA ILE A 493 17.61 4.87 -36.07
C ILE A 493 17.21 5.52 -37.38
N LEU A 494 16.37 6.54 -37.31
CA LEU A 494 16.11 7.46 -38.40
C LEU A 494 17.05 8.65 -38.16
N LEU A 495 18.19 8.66 -38.86
CA LEU A 495 19.21 9.69 -38.71
C LEU A 495 18.79 10.97 -39.44
N GLN A 496 18.80 12.13 -38.78
CA GLN A 496 18.40 13.39 -39.39
C GLN A 496 19.44 13.80 -40.44
N VAL A 497 18.96 14.25 -41.61
CA VAL A 497 19.84 14.79 -42.65
C VAL A 497 19.25 16.11 -43.12
N SER A 498 20.01 17.20 -42.94
CA SER A 498 19.56 18.56 -43.23
C SER A 498 19.00 18.68 -44.66
N GLY A 499 17.76 19.17 -44.75
CA GLY A 499 17.03 19.36 -46.01
C GLY A 499 16.59 18.08 -46.72
N ARG A 500 16.61 16.91 -46.06
CA ARG A 500 16.23 15.61 -46.66
C ARG A 500 15.24 14.83 -45.78
N ASP A 501 14.88 13.66 -46.25
CA ASP A 501 14.23 12.62 -45.45
C ASP A 501 15.26 11.95 -44.54
N PHE A 502 14.79 11.37 -43.44
CA PHE A 502 15.66 10.68 -42.49
C PHE A 502 16.33 9.47 -43.14
N LYS A 503 17.60 9.25 -42.82
CA LYS A 503 18.34 8.06 -43.28
C LYS A 503 18.09 6.91 -42.30
N GLU A 504 17.43 5.85 -42.77
CA GLU A 504 17.24 4.63 -41.99
C GLU A 504 18.56 3.89 -41.74
N ILE A 505 18.76 3.46 -40.49
CA ILE A 505 19.90 2.66 -40.04
C ILE A 505 19.38 1.53 -39.13
N ASP A 506 19.48 0.28 -39.59
CA ASP A 506 19.12 -0.91 -38.81
C ASP A 506 20.34 -1.45 -38.07
N ILE A 507 20.46 -1.17 -36.77
CA ILE A 507 21.64 -1.42 -35.97
C ILE A 507 21.42 -2.48 -34.89
N ALA A 508 22.41 -3.34 -34.66
CA ALA A 508 22.34 -4.35 -33.61
C ALA A 508 22.46 -3.66 -32.24
N PRO A 509 21.49 -3.82 -31.32
CA PRO A 509 21.68 -3.40 -29.93
C PRO A 509 22.92 -4.07 -29.32
N PRO A 510 23.73 -3.30 -28.56
CA PRO A 510 25.01 -3.77 -28.03
C PRO A 510 24.78 -4.84 -26.95
N GLY A 511 24.93 -6.11 -27.32
CA GLY A 511 24.76 -7.29 -26.44
C GLY A 511 23.61 -8.22 -26.84
N GLY A 512 22.82 -7.84 -27.85
CA GLY A 512 21.73 -8.66 -28.40
C GLY A 512 20.38 -7.95 -28.32
N VAL A 513 19.34 -8.55 -28.87
CA VAL A 513 17.99 -7.97 -28.89
C VAL A 513 17.36 -7.86 -27.49
N MET A 514 16.42 -6.93 -27.33
CA MET A 514 15.79 -6.59 -26.05
C MET A 514 14.31 -7.02 -26.04
N GLU A 515 13.86 -7.64 -24.95
CA GLU A 515 12.48 -8.14 -24.81
C GLU A 515 11.49 -7.02 -24.43
N GLN A 516 11.78 -6.29 -23.36
CA GLN A 516 11.06 -5.08 -22.95
C GLN A 516 12.01 -3.88 -23.13
N PRO A 517 12.11 -3.32 -24.35
CA PRO A 517 13.07 -2.25 -24.59
C PRO A 517 12.58 -0.92 -24.05
N TRP A 518 13.45 -0.29 -23.27
CA TRP A 518 13.35 1.07 -22.77
C TRP A 518 14.66 1.80 -23.09
N LEU A 519 14.64 3.13 -22.97
CA LEU A 519 15.82 3.98 -23.11
C LEU A 519 15.80 5.13 -22.10
N SER A 520 16.96 5.74 -21.93
CA SER A 520 17.17 7.01 -21.23
C SER A 520 18.37 7.70 -21.89
N ALA A 521 18.73 8.91 -21.49
CA ALA A 521 19.89 9.62 -22.03
C ALA A 521 20.62 10.39 -20.93
N SER A 522 21.96 10.33 -20.92
CA SER A 522 22.78 11.08 -19.97
C SER A 522 24.20 11.26 -20.50
N ASP A 523 24.83 12.39 -20.17
CA ASP A 523 26.27 12.57 -20.33
C ASP A 523 26.96 11.73 -19.23
N VAL A 524 27.51 10.57 -19.61
CA VAL A 524 28.07 9.61 -18.63
C VAL A 524 29.58 9.72 -18.46
N ASP A 525 30.27 10.45 -19.35
CA ASP A 525 31.72 10.64 -19.27
C ASP A 525 32.17 12.08 -18.97
N GLY A 526 31.23 13.03 -19.03
CA GLY A 526 31.39 14.44 -18.70
C GLY A 526 31.79 15.31 -19.89
N ASP A 527 31.62 14.86 -21.13
CA ASP A 527 31.99 15.60 -22.34
C ASP A 527 30.98 16.67 -22.78
N GLY A 528 29.82 16.73 -22.12
CA GLY A 528 28.75 17.70 -22.35
C GLY A 528 27.70 17.26 -23.38
N ARG A 529 27.81 16.04 -23.92
CA ARG A 529 26.85 15.48 -24.89
C ARG A 529 26.27 14.18 -24.32
N PRO A 530 24.94 14.03 -24.28
CA PRO A 530 24.35 12.83 -23.71
C PRO A 530 24.60 11.60 -24.60
N GLU A 531 24.93 10.49 -23.97
CA GLU A 531 24.89 9.15 -24.56
C GLU A 531 23.48 8.57 -24.48
N LEU A 532 23.15 7.68 -25.42
CA LEU A 532 21.95 6.85 -25.35
C LEU A 532 22.19 5.71 -24.34
N LEU A 533 21.31 5.59 -23.36
CA LEU A 533 21.35 4.54 -22.33
C LEU A 533 20.45 3.37 -22.74
N LEU A 534 21.05 2.19 -22.93
CA LEU A 534 20.38 0.96 -23.35
C LEU A 534 20.53 -0.13 -22.29
N GLY A 535 19.43 -0.48 -21.63
CA GLY A 535 19.37 -1.56 -20.63
C GLY A 535 19.28 -2.94 -21.27
N GLN A 536 20.02 -3.91 -20.75
CA GLN A 536 19.91 -5.30 -21.17
C GLN A 536 20.27 -6.26 -20.04
N LYS A 537 19.31 -7.12 -19.67
CA LYS A 537 19.45 -8.11 -18.58
C LYS A 537 19.97 -7.41 -17.32
N ASN A 538 21.18 -7.74 -16.91
CA ASN A 538 21.83 -7.26 -15.68
C ASN A 538 22.81 -6.10 -15.89
N PHE A 539 22.76 -5.39 -17.03
CA PHE A 539 23.62 -4.22 -17.26
C PHE A 539 22.93 -3.10 -18.05
N LEU A 540 23.50 -1.91 -17.96
CA LEU A 540 23.19 -0.72 -18.75
C LEU A 540 24.43 -0.37 -19.60
N ARG A 541 24.24 0.01 -20.86
CA ARG A 541 25.31 0.54 -21.72
C ARG A 541 24.99 1.94 -22.19
N ALA A 542 25.96 2.83 -22.05
CA ALA A 542 25.94 4.15 -22.65
C ALA A 542 26.63 4.07 -24.02
N VAL A 543 25.92 4.46 -25.08
CA VAL A 543 26.40 4.33 -26.45
C VAL A 543 26.25 5.60 -27.27
N VAL A 544 27.13 5.73 -28.26
CA VAL A 544 27.01 6.72 -29.34
C VAL A 544 27.06 5.98 -30.66
N LEU A 545 26.17 6.35 -31.58
CA LEU A 545 26.21 5.89 -32.97
C LEU A 545 27.46 6.48 -33.66
N LYS A 546 28.23 5.65 -34.36
CA LYS A 546 29.37 6.12 -35.17
C LYS A 546 29.37 5.48 -36.54
N SER A 547 29.79 6.29 -37.52
CA SER A 547 30.04 5.86 -38.88
C SER A 547 31.51 5.52 -39.06
N GLU A 548 31.77 4.33 -39.60
CA GLU A 548 33.10 3.91 -40.02
C GLU A 548 33.25 4.11 -41.53
N LYS A 549 34.40 4.67 -41.93
CA LYS A 549 34.77 4.70 -43.35
C LYS A 549 35.09 3.26 -43.79
N PRO A 550 34.49 2.76 -44.88
CA PRO A 550 34.74 1.40 -45.33
C PRO A 550 36.23 1.19 -45.62
N ALA A 551 36.72 0.00 -45.25
CA ALA A 551 38.03 -0.47 -45.67
C ALA A 551 38.14 -0.46 -47.21
N GLN A 552 39.37 -0.26 -47.72
CA GLN A 552 39.69 0.08 -49.11
C GLN A 552 38.77 -0.57 -50.16
N GLY A 553 37.93 0.25 -50.81
CA GLY A 553 37.11 -0.14 -51.96
C GLY A 553 35.60 -0.16 -51.75
N GLY A 554 35.09 -0.11 -50.51
CA GLY A 554 33.65 0.01 -50.25
C GLY A 554 33.11 1.43 -50.45
N THR A 555 31.87 1.56 -50.92
CA THR A 555 31.15 2.85 -51.04
C THR A 555 30.14 3.11 -49.92
N ASN A 556 29.73 2.06 -49.19
CA ASN A 556 28.71 2.16 -48.15
C ASN A 556 29.33 2.47 -46.78
N THR A 557 28.77 3.49 -46.10
CA THR A 557 29.05 3.77 -44.68
C THR A 557 28.56 2.62 -43.81
N VAL A 558 29.44 2.07 -42.96
CA VAL A 558 29.05 1.11 -41.92
C VAL A 558 28.74 1.88 -40.65
N TRP A 559 27.65 1.52 -39.96
CA TRP A 559 27.25 2.14 -38.69
C TRP A 559 27.34 1.13 -37.56
N SER A 560 27.94 1.55 -36.44
CA SER A 560 28.13 0.75 -35.23
C SER A 560 27.84 1.58 -33.98
N PHE A 561 27.41 0.92 -32.90
CA PHE A 561 27.29 1.56 -31.60
C PHE A 561 28.63 1.44 -30.91
N ARG A 562 29.28 2.57 -30.67
CA ARG A 562 30.44 2.63 -29.79
C ARG A 562 29.94 2.69 -28.36
N VAL A 563 30.15 1.60 -27.61
CA VAL A 563 29.97 1.61 -26.15
C VAL A 563 31.03 2.53 -25.55
N LYS A 564 30.59 3.52 -24.78
CA LYS A 564 31.47 4.43 -24.03
C LYS A 564 31.66 3.96 -22.60
N GLU A 565 30.58 3.57 -21.93
CA GLU A 565 30.58 3.02 -20.57
C GLU A 565 29.60 1.84 -20.45
N GLN A 566 29.84 0.97 -19.46
CA GLN A 566 28.90 -0.08 -19.04
C GLN A 566 28.77 -0.06 -17.51
N ILE A 567 27.53 -0.04 -17.03
CA ILE A 567 27.18 -0.09 -15.61
C ILE A 567 26.47 -1.42 -15.36
N ASN A 568 26.94 -2.20 -14.39
CA ASN A 568 26.34 -3.49 -14.07
C ASN A 568 25.36 -3.35 -12.90
N GLY A 569 24.28 -4.15 -12.93
CA GLY A 569 23.45 -4.40 -11.76
C GLY A 569 24.20 -5.13 -10.66
N THR A 570 23.61 -5.21 -9.48
CA THR A 570 24.27 -5.73 -8.28
C THR A 570 24.53 -7.24 -8.31
N ALA A 571 23.90 -7.98 -9.24
CA ALA A 571 24.06 -9.44 -9.36
C ALA A 571 23.91 -9.93 -10.82
N SER A 572 24.12 -11.23 -11.03
CA SER A 572 24.03 -11.88 -12.34
C SER A 572 22.60 -12.14 -12.83
N ASP A 573 21.64 -12.15 -11.90
CA ASP A 573 20.19 -12.34 -12.11
C ASP A 573 19.40 -11.03 -12.22
N SER A 574 20.03 -9.87 -11.91
CA SER A 574 19.45 -8.53 -12.03
C SER A 574 18.74 -8.30 -13.37
N ARG A 575 17.59 -7.63 -13.34
CA ARG A 575 16.85 -7.19 -14.54
C ARG A 575 16.65 -5.68 -14.51
N ILE A 576 17.53 -4.94 -15.20
CA ILE A 576 17.47 -3.48 -15.25
C ILE A 576 16.32 -3.04 -16.17
N ALA A 577 15.27 -2.48 -15.55
CA ALA A 577 14.03 -2.04 -16.20
C ALA A 577 13.97 -0.52 -16.44
N GLY A 578 14.92 0.25 -15.88
CA GLY A 578 15.02 1.68 -16.15
C GLY A 578 16.28 2.31 -15.54
N ALA A 579 16.60 3.52 -15.98
CA ALA A 579 17.71 4.32 -15.45
C ALA A 579 17.36 5.81 -15.42
N ALA A 580 17.40 6.38 -14.22
CA ALA A 580 17.17 7.80 -13.97
C ALA A 580 18.51 8.50 -13.65
N PRO A 581 19.11 9.22 -14.61
CA PRO A 581 20.23 10.10 -14.33
C PRO A 581 19.73 11.36 -13.62
N LEU A 582 20.23 11.67 -12.42
CA LEU A 582 19.88 12.89 -11.68
C LEU A 582 21.11 13.75 -11.48
N ARG A 583 20.97 15.06 -11.66
CA ARG A 583 22.07 16.01 -11.40
C ARG A 583 22.37 16.06 -9.91
N SER A 584 23.65 16.13 -9.57
CA SER A 584 24.10 16.39 -8.20
C SER A 584 25.07 17.58 -8.18
N SER A 585 24.98 18.41 -7.14
CA SER A 585 25.92 19.50 -6.88
C SER A 585 27.33 19.01 -6.56
N ALA A 586 27.47 17.77 -6.07
CA ALA A 586 28.74 17.16 -5.71
C ALA A 586 29.51 16.59 -6.91
N ASN A 587 28.81 16.19 -7.98
CA ASN A 587 29.36 15.38 -9.07
C ASN A 587 29.22 16.08 -10.43
N ARG A 588 30.33 16.17 -11.19
CA ARG A 588 30.31 16.70 -12.56
C ARG A 588 29.49 15.84 -13.53
N VAL A 589 29.51 14.52 -13.33
CA VAL A 589 28.72 13.54 -14.07
C VAL A 589 27.52 13.17 -13.20
N ALA A 590 26.32 13.17 -13.76
CA ALA A 590 25.10 12.87 -13.04
C ALA A 590 25.12 11.41 -12.50
N PRO A 591 24.93 11.17 -11.19
CA PRO A 591 24.63 9.84 -10.68
C PRO A 591 23.43 9.21 -11.36
N ILE A 592 23.43 7.89 -11.49
CA ILE A 592 22.38 7.14 -12.19
C ILE A 592 21.73 6.16 -11.21
N PHE A 593 20.42 6.28 -11.04
CA PHE A 593 19.60 5.33 -10.30
C PHE A 593 19.07 4.26 -11.25
N LEU A 594 19.48 3.00 -11.06
CA LEU A 594 19.04 1.84 -11.83
C LEU A 594 17.87 1.15 -11.16
N LEU A 595 16.74 1.00 -11.85
CA LEU A 595 15.61 0.17 -11.39
C LEU A 595 15.88 -1.30 -11.73
N ASP A 596 16.07 -2.14 -10.72
CA ASP A 596 16.17 -3.60 -10.84
C ASP A 596 14.83 -4.25 -10.51
N ALA A 597 14.11 -4.66 -11.57
CA ALA A 597 12.80 -5.25 -11.47
C ALA A 597 12.82 -6.73 -11.03
N GLU A 598 13.98 -7.40 -11.02
CA GLU A 598 14.10 -8.76 -10.46
C GLU A 598 14.42 -8.69 -8.96
N ARG A 599 15.35 -7.80 -8.58
CA ARG A 599 15.80 -7.68 -7.18
C ARG A 599 14.93 -6.76 -6.32
N LYS A 600 13.85 -6.18 -6.87
CA LYS A 600 12.94 -5.24 -6.18
C LYS A 600 13.71 -4.10 -5.54
N SER A 601 14.51 -3.37 -6.32
CA SER A 601 15.34 -2.31 -5.75
C SER A 601 15.74 -1.23 -6.74
N VAL A 602 16.05 -0.04 -6.23
CA VAL A 602 16.72 1.03 -6.98
C VAL A 602 18.16 1.14 -6.50
N THR A 603 19.12 0.92 -7.41
CA THR A 603 20.56 1.03 -7.10
C THR A 603 21.10 2.39 -7.56
N LEU A 604 21.66 3.16 -6.63
CA LEU A 604 22.41 4.37 -6.92
C LEU A 604 23.82 4.00 -7.42
N CYS A 605 24.14 4.40 -8.64
CA CYS A 605 25.46 4.27 -9.23
C CYS A 605 26.12 5.65 -9.39
N GLU A 606 27.39 5.74 -9.02
CA GLU A 606 28.24 6.94 -9.22
C GLU A 606 29.52 6.57 -9.95
N ARG A 607 30.19 7.58 -10.50
CA ARG A 607 31.50 7.44 -11.13
C ARG A 607 32.59 7.86 -10.14
N ASP A 608 33.53 6.96 -9.85
CA ASP A 608 34.60 7.24 -8.90
C ASP A 608 35.66 8.22 -9.44
N SER A 609 36.61 8.61 -8.60
CA SER A 609 37.71 9.52 -8.98
C SER A 609 38.65 8.97 -10.06
N GLY A 610 38.61 7.66 -10.34
CA GLY A 610 39.32 7.00 -11.44
C GLY A 610 38.51 6.96 -12.74
N GLY A 611 37.25 7.42 -12.73
CA GLY A 611 36.36 7.38 -13.87
C GLY A 611 35.56 6.07 -14.00
N VAL A 612 35.57 5.19 -13.00
CA VAL A 612 34.88 3.89 -13.07
C VAL A 612 33.50 3.98 -12.40
N TRP A 613 32.48 3.46 -13.07
CA TRP A 613 31.12 3.36 -12.53
C TRP A 613 31.00 2.25 -11.49
N GLN A 614 30.44 2.58 -10.32
CA GLN A 614 30.23 1.64 -9.21
C GLN A 614 28.82 1.78 -8.62
N ALA A 615 28.24 0.67 -8.15
CA ALA A 615 27.04 0.69 -7.32
C ALA A 615 27.42 1.14 -5.89
N VAL A 616 26.86 2.26 -5.44
CA VAL A 616 27.18 2.90 -4.16
C VAL A 616 26.20 2.50 -3.06
N ARG A 617 24.91 2.51 -3.36
CA ARG A 617 23.83 2.11 -2.45
C ARG A 617 22.69 1.43 -3.19
N ASN A 618 21.95 0.60 -2.47
CA ASN A 618 20.73 -0.04 -2.99
C ASN A 618 19.58 0.29 -2.04
N VAL A 619 18.46 0.77 -2.60
CA VAL A 619 17.22 1.07 -1.87
C VAL A 619 16.23 -0.05 -2.21
N PRO A 620 15.78 -0.87 -1.25
CA PRO A 620 14.77 -1.89 -1.50
C PRO A 620 13.42 -1.26 -1.83
N LEU A 621 12.63 -1.95 -2.65
CA LEU A 621 11.24 -1.66 -2.95
C LEU A 621 10.36 -2.79 -2.39
N PRO A 622 9.15 -2.50 -1.88
CA PRO A 622 8.29 -3.51 -1.27
C PRO A 622 7.81 -4.58 -2.27
N PHE A 623 7.65 -4.20 -3.55
CA PHE A 623 7.28 -5.09 -4.66
C PHE A 623 7.84 -4.62 -6.02
N SER A 624 7.69 -5.46 -7.05
CA SER A 624 8.30 -5.30 -8.39
C SER A 624 7.25 -5.19 -9.51
N GLU A 625 6.29 -4.27 -9.40
CA GLU A 625 5.37 -3.95 -10.51
C GLU A 625 5.82 -2.73 -11.34
N PHE A 626 6.87 -2.03 -10.88
CA PHE A 626 7.46 -0.91 -11.61
C PHE A 626 8.33 -1.39 -12.77
N ASN A 627 8.13 -0.80 -13.94
CA ASN A 627 8.84 -1.08 -15.19
C ASN A 627 9.40 0.18 -15.87
N GLY A 628 9.35 1.33 -15.20
CA GLY A 628 10.01 2.57 -15.59
C GLY A 628 10.44 3.40 -14.37
N VAL A 629 11.50 4.20 -14.52
CA VAL A 629 11.97 5.16 -13.52
C VAL A 629 12.48 6.42 -14.21
N GLN A 630 12.23 7.59 -13.61
CA GLN A 630 12.77 8.88 -14.05
C GLN A 630 12.99 9.84 -12.86
N GLY A 631 13.82 10.86 -13.03
CA GLY A 631 13.88 11.98 -12.09
C GLY A 631 12.67 12.91 -12.27
N ILE A 632 12.13 13.42 -11.17
CA ILE A 632 11.12 14.49 -11.16
C ILE A 632 11.42 15.50 -10.04
N ALA A 633 10.85 16.70 -10.17
CA ALA A 633 10.92 17.75 -9.17
C ALA A 633 9.61 17.79 -8.35
N MET A 634 9.72 17.57 -7.04
CA MET A 634 8.60 17.63 -6.07
C MET A 634 8.88 18.73 -5.03
N GLY A 635 7.95 19.66 -4.84
CA GLY A 635 8.11 20.78 -3.89
C GLY A 635 9.20 21.79 -4.29
N GLY A 636 9.56 21.85 -5.57
CA GLY A 636 10.62 22.71 -6.10
C GLY A 636 10.86 22.50 -7.59
N THR A 637 11.90 23.15 -8.13
CA THR A 637 12.23 23.14 -9.57
C THR A 637 13.38 22.21 -9.96
N ASN A 638 14.09 21.63 -8.98
CA ASN A 638 15.20 20.72 -9.21
C ASN A 638 14.73 19.29 -9.00
N GLU A 639 15.22 18.36 -9.83
CA GLU A 639 15.01 16.93 -9.65
C GLU A 639 15.53 16.50 -8.27
N ASN A 640 14.63 16.05 -7.41
CA ASN A 640 14.91 15.66 -6.03
C ASN A 640 14.20 14.35 -5.64
N THR A 641 13.53 13.71 -6.60
CA THR A 641 12.64 12.58 -6.38
C THR A 641 12.74 11.63 -7.58
N LEU A 642 12.69 10.32 -7.33
CA LEU A 642 12.56 9.31 -8.38
C LEU A 642 11.09 8.94 -8.54
N ALA A 643 10.51 9.18 -9.72
CA ALA A 643 9.22 8.64 -10.10
C ALA A 643 9.39 7.19 -10.58
N LEU A 644 8.59 6.28 -10.04
CA LEU A 644 8.52 4.86 -10.39
C LEU A 644 7.16 4.60 -11.06
N MET A 645 7.18 3.98 -12.23
CA MET A 645 5.97 3.79 -13.06
C MET A 645 5.70 2.31 -13.30
N GLY A 646 4.45 1.90 -13.14
CA GLY A 646 3.97 0.54 -13.34
C GLY A 646 2.49 0.52 -13.74
N ALA A 647 1.99 -0.60 -14.25
CA ALA A 647 0.64 -0.66 -14.83
C ALA A 647 -0.50 -0.50 -13.79
N ASN A 648 -0.26 -0.87 -12.52
CA ASN A 648 -1.25 -0.82 -11.44
C ASN A 648 -0.83 0.10 -10.27
N ALA A 649 0.33 0.75 -10.35
CA ALA A 649 0.82 1.62 -9.28
C ALA A 649 1.81 2.66 -9.84
N VAL A 650 1.81 3.84 -9.23
CA VAL A 650 2.84 4.87 -9.42
C VAL A 650 3.50 5.09 -8.07
N GLY A 651 4.82 4.98 -7.99
CA GLY A 651 5.59 5.29 -6.79
C GLY A 651 6.38 6.58 -6.97
N TRP A 652 6.71 7.23 -5.86
CA TRP A 652 7.77 8.25 -5.84
C TRP A 652 8.63 8.11 -4.59
N LEU A 653 9.95 8.19 -4.80
CA LEU A 653 10.96 8.13 -3.74
C LEU A 653 11.67 9.51 -3.68
N PRO A 654 11.30 10.39 -2.73
CA PRO A 654 12.05 11.59 -2.45
C PRO A 654 13.48 11.24 -2.05
N LEU A 655 14.46 11.99 -2.53
CA LEU A 655 15.88 11.76 -2.25
C LEU A 655 16.37 12.56 -1.04
N GLY A 656 15.51 12.73 -0.04
CA GLY A 656 15.70 13.55 1.15
C GLY A 656 14.43 13.60 2.02
N GLY A 657 14.43 14.47 3.02
CA GLY A 657 13.30 14.66 3.94
C GLY A 657 13.29 13.67 5.11
N SER A 658 12.09 13.34 5.56
CA SER A 658 11.84 12.40 6.66
C SER A 658 11.27 11.08 6.16
N VAL A 659 11.41 10.04 6.97
CA VAL A 659 10.80 8.71 6.80
C VAL A 659 10.00 8.32 8.03
N TRP A 660 9.09 7.38 7.88
CA TRP A 660 8.45 6.71 9.00
C TRP A 660 9.21 5.42 9.33
N GLU A 661 9.43 5.19 10.63
CA GLU A 661 10.07 4.00 11.17
C GLU A 661 9.16 3.35 12.22
N ILE A 662 9.18 2.02 12.28
CA ILE A 662 8.63 1.26 13.42
C ILE A 662 9.74 1.18 14.46
N LYS A 663 9.50 1.75 15.65
CA LYS A 663 10.46 1.76 16.76
C LYS A 663 9.94 0.90 17.89
N ASP A 664 10.60 -0.24 18.10
CA ASP A 664 10.38 -1.14 19.25
C ASP A 664 10.43 -0.36 20.59
N LEU A 665 9.42 -0.55 21.43
CA LEU A 665 9.38 -0.12 22.82
C LEU A 665 9.89 -1.23 23.74
N ASP A 666 9.20 -2.37 23.72
CA ASP A 666 9.52 -3.56 24.53
C ASP A 666 8.99 -4.83 23.85
N SER A 667 9.25 -5.98 24.47
CA SER A 667 8.95 -7.29 23.91
C SER A 667 8.60 -8.31 24.98
N TYR A 668 7.74 -9.25 24.64
CA TYR A 668 7.31 -10.30 25.55
C TYR A 668 7.43 -11.68 24.91
N GLU A 669 7.90 -12.64 25.69
CA GLU A 669 7.98 -14.05 25.33
C GLU A 669 7.39 -14.85 26.50
N THR A 670 6.56 -15.85 26.22
CA THR A 670 5.90 -16.62 27.27
C THR A 670 6.88 -17.54 28.00
N PRO A 671 7.03 -17.47 29.34
CA PRO A 671 7.74 -18.50 30.11
C PRO A 671 7.21 -19.93 29.99
N VAL A 672 6.07 -20.18 29.33
CA VAL A 672 5.56 -21.55 29.15
C VAL A 672 6.44 -22.29 28.14
N LYS A 673 7.01 -23.42 28.57
CA LYS A 673 7.92 -24.18 27.71
C LYS A 673 7.18 -24.84 26.54
N ASP A 674 7.76 -24.74 25.35
CA ASP A 674 7.24 -25.32 24.10
C ASP A 674 5.83 -24.76 23.74
N ALA A 675 5.54 -23.54 24.19
CA ALA A 675 4.33 -22.76 23.92
C ALA A 675 4.57 -21.73 22.81
N ARG A 676 3.49 -21.13 22.30
CA ARG A 676 3.57 -20.06 21.31
C ARG A 676 2.38 -19.11 21.42
N LEU A 677 2.65 -17.82 21.55
CA LEU A 677 1.62 -16.80 21.41
C LEU A 677 1.08 -16.83 19.98
N THR A 678 -0.23 -16.74 19.84
CA THR A 678 -0.92 -16.85 18.54
C THR A 678 -1.88 -15.71 18.25
N ASP A 679 -2.41 -15.03 19.26
CA ASP A 679 -3.19 -13.80 19.12
C ASP A 679 -3.05 -12.91 20.36
N VAL A 680 -3.56 -11.68 20.31
CA VAL A 680 -3.55 -10.70 21.42
C VAL A 680 -4.75 -9.77 21.36
N VAL A 681 -5.31 -9.44 22.52
CA VAL A 681 -6.32 -8.38 22.69
C VAL A 681 -5.86 -7.36 23.75
N SER A 682 -6.26 -6.11 23.54
CA SER A 682 -6.00 -4.97 24.42
C SER A 682 -7.24 -4.55 25.22
N GLY A 683 -7.04 -4.01 26.42
CA GLY A 683 -8.07 -3.35 27.20
C GLY A 683 -7.59 -3.00 28.60
N ASP A 684 -8.09 -1.90 29.18
CA ASP A 684 -7.72 -1.45 30.52
C ASP A 684 -8.33 -2.38 31.59
N LEU A 685 -7.56 -3.34 32.10
CA LEU A 685 -8.02 -4.34 33.05
C LEU A 685 -7.67 -4.00 34.50
N ASP A 686 -6.78 -3.05 34.78
CA ASP A 686 -6.44 -2.61 36.15
C ASP A 686 -7.01 -1.24 36.54
N GLY A 687 -7.55 -0.49 35.58
CA GLY A 687 -8.19 0.82 35.77
C GLY A 687 -7.20 1.98 35.90
N ASP A 688 -6.00 1.89 35.33
CA ASP A 688 -4.98 2.96 35.36
C ASP A 688 -4.99 3.93 34.15
N ASP A 689 -6.03 3.84 33.31
CA ASP A 689 -6.22 4.56 32.04
C ASP A 689 -5.21 4.13 30.94
N ARG A 690 -4.63 2.91 31.04
CA ARG A 690 -3.78 2.27 30.02
C ARG A 690 -4.31 0.89 29.67
N LYS A 691 -4.02 0.41 28.47
CA LYS A 691 -4.51 -0.91 28.03
C LYS A 691 -3.51 -2.01 28.33
N ASP A 692 -3.99 -2.99 29.08
CA ASP A 692 -3.31 -4.26 29.31
C ASP A 692 -3.47 -5.19 28.11
N LEU A 693 -2.58 -6.17 28.00
CA LEU A 693 -2.59 -7.16 26.93
C LEU A 693 -2.89 -8.55 27.46
N VAL A 694 -3.84 -9.22 26.83
CA VAL A 694 -4.11 -10.66 27.02
C VAL A 694 -3.68 -11.40 25.78
N PHE A 695 -2.56 -12.14 25.87
CA PHE A 695 -2.08 -12.98 24.78
C PHE A 695 -2.71 -14.37 24.83
N LEU A 696 -3.19 -14.84 23.68
CA LEU A 696 -3.73 -16.19 23.50
C LEU A 696 -2.58 -17.13 23.15
N GLU A 697 -2.41 -18.18 23.96
CA GLU A 697 -1.40 -19.21 23.76
C GLU A 697 -2.11 -20.55 23.50
N THR A 698 -1.92 -21.10 22.30
CA THR A 698 -2.76 -22.20 21.81
C THR A 698 -2.02 -23.52 21.59
N ALA A 699 -0.75 -23.64 22.00
CA ALA A 699 -0.02 -24.91 22.01
C ALA A 699 -0.09 -25.63 23.38
N LYS A 700 -0.40 -24.89 24.45
CA LYS A 700 -0.65 -25.37 25.82
C LYS A 700 -1.98 -24.87 26.40
N ASN A 701 -2.74 -24.04 25.68
CA ASN A 701 -4.05 -23.50 26.04
C ASN A 701 -3.99 -22.53 27.25
N TYR A 702 -3.03 -21.62 27.22
CA TYR A 702 -2.82 -20.60 28.26
C TYR A 702 -3.33 -19.22 27.82
N LEU A 703 -3.59 -18.39 28.83
CA LEU A 703 -3.68 -16.94 28.68
C LEU A 703 -2.56 -16.30 29.49
N ASP A 704 -1.88 -15.36 28.85
CA ASP A 704 -0.80 -14.56 29.43
C ASP A 704 -1.28 -13.10 29.53
N LEU A 705 -1.53 -12.64 30.74
CA LEU A 705 -1.91 -11.26 31.04
C LEU A 705 -0.65 -10.43 31.35
N VAL A 706 -0.46 -9.36 30.59
CA VAL A 706 0.73 -8.52 30.63
C VAL A 706 0.31 -7.05 30.66
N THR A 707 0.66 -6.35 31.74
CA THR A 707 0.34 -4.93 31.94
C THR A 707 1.34 -4.02 31.22
N LEU A 708 0.90 -2.85 30.76
CA LEU A 708 1.77 -1.83 30.15
C LEU A 708 2.16 -0.76 31.17
N SER A 709 3.40 -0.82 31.64
CA SER A 709 3.92 0.18 32.59
C SER A 709 4.06 1.58 31.98
N ARG A 710 4.06 2.60 32.85
CA ARG A 710 4.26 4.02 32.48
C ARG A 710 5.59 4.37 31.82
N ASP A 711 6.58 3.47 31.88
CA ASP A 711 7.84 3.59 31.14
C ASP A 711 7.88 2.71 29.87
N GLY A 712 6.71 2.31 29.37
CA GLY A 712 6.53 1.60 28.10
C GLY A 712 6.95 0.12 28.12
N LYS A 713 7.09 -0.47 29.32
CA LYS A 713 7.52 -1.87 29.47
C LYS A 713 6.37 -2.83 29.70
N LEU A 714 6.54 -4.03 29.16
CA LEU A 714 5.66 -5.17 29.33
C LEU A 714 5.94 -5.88 30.66
N VAL A 715 5.02 -5.76 31.61
CA VAL A 715 5.14 -6.34 32.95
C VAL A 715 4.17 -7.53 33.08
N PRO A 716 4.66 -8.78 33.14
CA PRO A 716 3.79 -9.96 33.27
C PRO A 716 3.04 -9.93 34.60
N ALA A 717 1.72 -9.93 34.55
CA ALA A 717 0.87 -9.78 35.72
C ALA A 717 0.28 -11.12 36.17
N ASN A 718 -0.35 -11.88 35.26
CA ASN A 718 -0.95 -13.17 35.57
C ASN A 718 -0.83 -14.15 34.40
N ARG A 719 -0.95 -15.44 34.71
CA ARG A 719 -1.05 -16.53 33.72
C ARG A 719 -1.87 -17.66 34.29
N TRP A 720 -2.79 -18.20 33.48
CA TRP A 720 -3.51 -19.42 33.82
C TRP A 720 -3.76 -20.29 32.59
N GLN A 721 -3.90 -21.60 32.82
CA GLN A 721 -4.33 -22.54 31.78
C GLN A 721 -5.85 -22.54 31.73
N VAL A 722 -6.41 -22.37 30.53
CA VAL A 722 -7.87 -22.27 30.34
C VAL A 722 -8.54 -23.63 30.47
N PHE A 723 -7.88 -24.69 29.99
CA PHE A 723 -8.33 -26.07 30.15
C PHE A 723 -7.19 -27.09 30.04
N GLU A 724 -7.28 -28.18 30.81
CA GLU A 724 -6.40 -29.34 30.67
C GLU A 724 -6.90 -30.28 29.55
N GLU A 725 -6.01 -30.79 28.70
CA GLU A 725 -6.35 -31.86 27.75
C GLU A 725 -6.68 -33.17 28.50
N ARG A 726 -7.97 -33.46 28.69
CA ARG A 726 -8.44 -34.84 28.93
C ARG A 726 -8.89 -35.47 27.63
N THR A 727 -8.04 -36.34 27.07
CA THR A 727 -8.20 -37.00 25.77
C THR A 727 -9.34 -38.03 25.75
N PHE A 728 -10.60 -37.58 25.82
CA PHE A 728 -11.80 -38.43 25.77
C PHE A 728 -12.89 -37.88 24.83
N ARG A 729 -12.53 -37.62 23.56
CA ARG A 729 -13.41 -37.76 22.38
C ARG A 729 -12.60 -37.75 21.09
N SER A 730 -12.95 -38.62 20.15
CA SER A 730 -12.24 -38.85 18.89
C SER A 730 -12.54 -37.82 17.79
N ARG A 731 -12.70 -36.56 18.18
CA ARG A 731 -12.75 -35.40 17.28
C ARG A 731 -11.76 -34.38 17.82
N ARG A 732 -10.56 -34.32 17.21
CA ARG A 732 -9.82 -33.06 17.22
C ARG A 732 -10.71 -32.01 16.57
N SER A 733 -10.88 -30.87 17.24
CA SER A 733 -11.14 -29.64 16.52
C SER A 733 -9.86 -29.32 15.74
N ASP A 734 -9.96 -28.99 14.46
CA ASP A 734 -8.80 -28.55 13.67
C ASP A 734 -8.45 -27.07 13.93
N LEU A 735 -9.15 -26.43 14.87
CA LEU A 735 -8.92 -25.05 15.31
C LEU A 735 -8.06 -25.03 16.59
N PHE A 736 -7.14 -24.07 16.64
CA PHE A 736 -6.37 -23.71 17.83
C PHE A 736 -7.28 -23.10 18.91
N GLU A 737 -7.02 -23.34 20.20
CA GLU A 737 -7.85 -22.90 21.33
C GLU A 737 -6.96 -22.40 22.49
N PRO A 738 -7.33 -21.37 23.28
CA PRO A 738 -8.52 -20.51 23.14
C PRO A 738 -8.54 -19.78 21.79
N ARG A 739 -9.74 -19.49 21.26
CA ARG A 739 -9.88 -19.03 19.86
C ARG A 739 -9.90 -17.52 19.70
N GLU A 740 -10.68 -16.86 20.53
CA GLU A 740 -11.00 -15.43 20.43
C GLU A 740 -11.23 -14.91 21.85
N ALA A 741 -10.95 -13.62 22.06
CA ALA A 741 -11.13 -12.92 23.33
C ALA A 741 -11.71 -11.52 23.07
N VAL A 742 -12.35 -10.94 24.08
CA VAL A 742 -12.76 -9.53 24.13
C VAL A 742 -12.69 -9.05 25.58
N ILE A 743 -12.38 -7.77 25.76
CA ILE A 743 -12.29 -7.11 27.07
C ILE A 743 -13.35 -6.00 27.10
N ALA A 744 -14.25 -6.04 28.08
CA ALA A 744 -15.31 -5.06 28.31
C ALA A 744 -15.98 -5.29 29.68
N ASP A 745 -16.70 -4.31 30.22
CA ASP A 745 -17.54 -4.49 31.41
C ASP A 745 -18.80 -5.33 31.07
N PHE A 746 -18.79 -6.61 31.44
CA PHE A 746 -19.94 -7.52 31.31
C PHE A 746 -20.72 -7.67 32.63
N THR A 747 -20.33 -6.96 33.70
CA THR A 747 -21.03 -7.01 34.99
C THR A 747 -21.89 -5.79 35.29
N GLY A 748 -21.61 -4.65 34.67
CA GLY A 748 -22.21 -3.34 34.96
C GLY A 748 -21.61 -2.66 36.19
N ASP A 749 -20.43 -3.08 36.65
CA ASP A 749 -19.74 -2.51 37.82
C ASP A 749 -18.64 -1.49 37.45
N ARG A 750 -18.45 -1.23 36.15
CA ARG A 750 -17.44 -0.36 35.51
C ARG A 750 -16.01 -0.87 35.58
N LYS A 751 -15.82 -2.17 35.80
CA LYS A 751 -14.55 -2.84 35.61
C LYS A 751 -14.58 -3.62 34.30
N ASN A 752 -13.48 -3.61 33.57
CA ASN A 752 -13.38 -4.46 32.38
C ASN A 752 -13.13 -5.91 32.81
N ASP A 753 -13.99 -6.79 32.32
CA ASP A 753 -13.87 -8.23 32.43
C ASP A 753 -13.21 -8.82 31.18
N LEU A 754 -12.78 -10.09 31.26
CA LEU A 754 -12.23 -10.82 30.12
C LEU A 754 -13.18 -11.93 29.68
N LEU A 755 -13.61 -11.93 28.43
CA LEU A 755 -14.52 -12.93 27.88
C LEU A 755 -13.88 -13.64 26.68
N ILE A 756 -13.89 -14.98 26.67
CA ILE A 756 -13.18 -15.80 25.68
C ILE A 756 -14.06 -16.92 25.09
N ILE A 757 -13.77 -17.32 23.84
CA ILE A 757 -14.37 -18.48 23.19
C ILE A 757 -13.46 -19.71 23.33
N VAL A 758 -14.04 -20.81 23.81
CA VAL A 758 -13.39 -22.14 23.92
C VAL A 758 -14.37 -23.25 23.54
N HIS A 759 -14.02 -24.09 22.56
CA HIS A 759 -14.79 -25.27 22.13
C HIS A 759 -16.24 -24.99 21.68
N ASP A 760 -17.20 -25.16 22.59
CA ASP A 760 -18.63 -24.94 22.40
C ASP A 760 -19.20 -23.90 23.38
N ARG A 761 -18.32 -23.08 23.97
CA ARG A 761 -18.61 -22.23 25.14
C ARG A 761 -18.02 -20.84 25.03
N VAL A 762 -18.67 -19.94 25.74
CA VAL A 762 -18.13 -18.66 26.18
C VAL A 762 -17.74 -18.81 27.65
N LEU A 763 -16.56 -18.31 28.00
CA LEU A 763 -16.08 -18.20 29.38
C LEU A 763 -15.88 -16.71 29.70
N LEU A 764 -16.66 -16.18 30.63
CA LEU A 764 -16.48 -14.82 31.16
C LEU A 764 -15.70 -14.90 32.47
N TYR A 765 -14.64 -14.12 32.61
CA TYR A 765 -13.85 -13.96 33.83
C TYR A 765 -14.14 -12.57 34.41
N PRO A 766 -15.02 -12.45 35.41
CA PRO A 766 -15.33 -11.16 36.00
C PRO A 766 -14.18 -10.65 36.87
N GLN A 767 -13.87 -9.35 36.77
CA GLN A 767 -12.85 -8.69 37.58
C GLN A 767 -13.25 -8.68 39.08
N GLU A 768 -12.26 -8.73 39.99
CA GLU A 768 -12.46 -8.65 41.46
C GLU A 768 -12.45 -7.22 42.00
#